data_AF-W7MVB9-F1
#
_entry.id   AF-W7MVB9-F1
#
_cell.length_a   1.000
_cell.length_b   1.000
_cell.length_c   1.000
_cell.angle_alpha   90.00
_cell.angle_beta   90.00
_cell.angle_gamma   90.00
#
_symmetry.space_group_name_H-M   'P 1'
#
loop_
_entity.id
_entity.type
_entity.pdbx_description
1 polymer ?
#
loop_
_entity_poly.entity_id
_entity_poly.type
_entity_poly.pdbx_seq_one_letter_code
_entity_poly.pdbx_strand_id
1 'polypeptide(L)'
;MDTDTERISVESTLKELHAYAKLLFLRTGRQFQGKVSYQELEEDISPDECSNDGNSLNNAPLGNFDTDQLRRNFLDRLSETVSSMKGGRHVAASYMFYWPDKIKVFVAMNSGLLEGDTLSKFLDTLCTSLKTISVAPDNETEKHMDALWNMLLRHQSSRLQATIVDLRQIMKGLKDLLPQLPGSKSIGDGALADIDGIMLGFEGCLKVLAQLLFGDSDSNLERHNSLVTVSHAVYRTFPAEKFQALGRQGERLRQEIGFLGRLQTSLHVLVAAARQISGFDDLSLIPVVKPKIRKKPSGQEWNLARTFHALNIQLSNTAVEKLMQPSSSKIKWTKNKVITDFSRLKSPTWEIHAEVQLVAFTLSHPDEIANGKRFDYIGCSRYICLQCSKFLQCFPELKTRGSHGKLYNHSWTLPPGDSLGKDGQQALYAAAREVTSWMRKELLGSSIVTHHRKPEVKESTIGGSLMSVFETSQEGHQQSHAISEHLYRQRAEAFHGTSSHNRNFSSLPNSLQDEETSIVEVYDMTPAESAISSCTTCFDKTTRRCSYCRQGRFCNKRCERRMPLSHLLKCNMRQVTSADYLYQDVREDIIPTDSQVRQDYWFDRCQSSYEESHLAGLFAGLLRYHHFPITREELHQWKSDSGDNEYLVKRIVEKFEELPKGGTGRYFAWFLRHRNRFELPDGHESIPQRPSPEMQAKNMRDKAWKYLAPEDQNKDFEDLSPFAKMHCFAFYSITIESARRRCLGVGSLYLG
;
A
#
# COMPACT_ATOMS: atom_id res chain seq x y z
N MET A 1 -28.74 31.41 10.06
CA MET A 1 -28.72 31.14 11.51
C MET A 1 -28.03 29.82 11.83
N ASP A 2 -28.21 28.76 11.04
CA ASP A 2 -27.57 27.44 11.28
C ASP A 2 -26.03 27.44 11.23
N THR A 3 -25.41 28.22 10.34
CA THR A 3 -23.94 28.27 10.20
C THR A 3 -23.21 28.81 11.42
N ASP A 4 -23.81 29.76 12.15
CA ASP A 4 -23.21 30.30 13.37
C ASP A 4 -23.38 29.33 14.54
N THR A 5 -24.49 28.61 14.62
CA THR A 5 -24.72 27.59 15.66
C THR A 5 -23.82 26.37 15.47
N GLU A 6 -23.63 25.89 14.24
CA GLU A 6 -22.68 24.82 13.91
C GLU A 6 -21.23 25.25 14.21
N ARG A 7 -20.84 26.48 13.85
CA ARG A 7 -19.50 27.00 14.12
C ARG A 7 -19.20 27.12 15.62
N ILE A 8 -20.18 27.52 16.42
CA ILE A 8 -20.09 27.56 17.88
C ILE A 8 -19.94 26.14 18.47
N SER A 9 -20.64 25.16 17.91
CA SER A 9 -20.57 23.74 18.33
C SER A 9 -19.18 23.13 18.09
N VAL A 10 -18.55 23.45 16.96
CA VAL A 10 -17.20 23.01 16.59
C VAL A 10 -16.13 23.56 17.52
N GLU A 11 -16.15 24.87 17.74
CA GLU A 11 -15.16 25.53 18.59
C GLU A 11 -15.29 25.02 20.03
N SER A 12 -16.52 24.74 20.48
CA SER A 12 -16.77 24.10 21.77
C SER A 12 -16.17 22.68 21.84
N THR A 13 -16.36 21.86 20.79
CA THR A 13 -15.83 20.48 20.73
C THR A 13 -14.31 20.46 20.80
N LEU A 14 -13.62 21.34 20.07
CA LEU A 14 -12.15 21.41 20.10
C LEU A 14 -11.62 21.93 21.45
N LYS A 15 -12.31 22.90 22.07
CA LYS A 15 -11.96 23.37 23.42
C LYS A 15 -12.11 22.26 24.46
N GLU A 16 -13.17 21.46 24.36
CA GLU A 16 -13.38 20.28 25.21
C GLU A 16 -12.29 19.23 24.99
N LEU A 17 -11.97 18.94 23.73
CA LEU A 17 -10.89 18.01 23.34
C LEU A 17 -9.56 18.40 23.99
N HIS A 18 -9.14 19.66 23.84
CA HIS A 18 -7.89 20.15 24.44
C HIS A 18 -7.92 20.11 25.96
N ALA A 19 -9.05 20.42 26.57
CA ALA A 19 -9.19 20.42 28.02
C ALA A 19 -9.08 19.02 28.62
N TYR A 20 -9.70 18.02 28.00
CA TYR A 20 -9.61 16.62 28.44
C TYR A 20 -8.22 16.05 28.19
N ALA A 21 -7.57 16.39 27.07
CA ALA A 21 -6.19 15.99 26.82
C ALA A 21 -5.22 16.51 27.89
N LYS A 22 -5.38 17.76 28.35
CA LYS A 22 -4.59 18.32 29.48
C LYS A 22 -4.82 17.55 30.78
N LEU A 23 -6.08 17.28 31.13
CA LEU A 23 -6.42 16.54 32.34
C LEU A 23 -5.84 15.12 32.33
N LEU A 24 -6.03 14.40 31.22
CA LEU A 24 -5.47 13.07 31.05
C LEU A 24 -3.94 13.09 31.12
N PHE A 25 -3.29 14.06 30.46
CA PHE A 25 -1.84 14.20 30.52
C PHE A 25 -1.33 14.46 31.95
N LEU A 26 -2.02 15.29 32.74
CA LEU A 26 -1.68 15.48 34.14
C LEU A 26 -1.83 14.18 34.95
N ARG A 27 -2.87 13.40 34.66
CA ARG A 27 -3.18 12.14 35.35
C ARG A 27 -2.18 11.03 35.01
N THR A 28 -1.90 10.80 33.74
CA THR A 28 -1.13 9.62 33.26
C THR A 28 0.30 9.96 32.82
N GLY A 29 0.63 11.23 32.66
CA GLY A 29 1.83 11.68 31.95
C GLY A 29 1.71 11.49 30.44
N ARG A 30 2.85 11.64 29.74
CA ARG A 30 2.92 11.58 28.27
C ARG A 30 2.68 10.17 27.71
N GLN A 31 3.06 9.12 28.44
CA GLN A 31 2.92 7.73 27.99
C GLN A 31 1.63 7.13 28.56
N PHE A 32 0.59 7.01 27.73
CA PHE A 32 -0.73 6.52 28.15
C PHE A 32 -0.86 5.00 27.96
N GLN A 33 -0.55 4.51 26.76
CA GLN A 33 -0.56 3.08 26.39
C GLN A 33 0.84 2.56 26.09
N GLY A 34 1.02 1.24 26.04
CA GLY A 34 2.25 0.64 25.51
C GLY A 34 2.37 0.89 24.01
N LYS A 35 3.52 0.56 23.44
CA LYS A 35 3.67 0.51 21.98
C LYS A 35 2.76 -0.61 21.46
N VAL A 36 1.87 -0.26 20.53
CA VAL A 36 1.01 -1.21 19.82
C VAL A 36 1.53 -1.27 18.39
N SER A 37 2.10 -2.41 18.00
CA SER A 37 2.47 -2.66 16.61
C SER A 37 1.26 -3.19 15.86
N TYR A 38 1.13 -2.86 14.58
CA TYR A 38 0.32 -3.68 13.69
C TYR A 38 1.04 -5.03 13.54
N GLN A 39 0.40 -6.11 13.96
CA GLN A 39 0.76 -7.49 13.64
C GLN A 39 -0.42 -8.02 12.82
N GLU A 40 -0.19 -8.27 11.54
CA GLU A 40 -1.07 -9.17 10.79
C GLU A 40 -0.86 -10.56 11.42
N LEU A 41 -1.95 -11.32 11.60
CA LEU A 41 -1.94 -12.65 12.20
C LEU A 41 -0.78 -13.49 11.65
N GLU A 42 0.22 -13.77 12.49
CA GLU A 42 1.25 -14.79 12.28
C GLU A 42 0.62 -16.20 12.43
N GLU A 43 -0.46 -16.49 11.69
CA GLU A 43 -1.10 -17.82 11.71
C GLU A 43 -0.72 -18.72 10.52
N ASP A 44 -0.01 -18.22 9.49
CA ASP A 44 0.36 -19.04 8.31
C ASP A 44 1.87 -19.09 7.98
N ILE A 45 2.76 -18.70 8.91
CA ILE A 45 4.21 -18.94 8.74
C ILE A 45 4.68 -19.86 9.86
N SER A 46 4.47 -21.16 9.67
CA SER A 46 5.13 -22.19 10.47
C SER A 46 6.64 -22.16 10.19
N PRO A 47 7.49 -22.02 11.22
CA PRO A 47 8.94 -21.99 11.05
C PRO A 47 9.53 -23.40 11.14
N ASP A 48 9.13 -24.31 10.24
CA ASP A 48 9.78 -25.61 10.12
C ASP A 48 9.77 -26.12 8.68
N GLU A 49 10.85 -26.82 8.33
CA GLU A 49 11.21 -27.38 7.01
C GLU A 49 11.90 -26.43 6.01
N CYS A 50 13.07 -25.92 6.39
CA CYS A 50 14.10 -25.52 5.42
C CYS A 50 15.16 -26.63 5.32
N SER A 51 14.90 -27.66 4.51
CA SER A 51 15.89 -28.67 4.09
C SER A 51 15.30 -29.67 3.08
N ASN A 52 15.36 -29.38 1.78
CA ASN A 52 15.91 -30.33 0.80
C ASN A 52 16.05 -29.73 -0.60
N ASP A 53 17.22 -29.94 -1.20
CA ASP A 53 17.55 -29.61 -2.58
C ASP A 53 16.69 -30.39 -3.58
N GLY A 54 16.26 -29.72 -4.66
CA GLY A 54 15.50 -30.37 -5.73
C GLY A 54 15.19 -29.42 -6.89
N ASN A 55 16.22 -29.13 -7.68
CA ASN A 55 16.16 -28.33 -8.90
C ASN A 55 15.00 -28.78 -9.83
N SER A 56 13.93 -27.98 -9.96
CA SER A 56 12.93 -28.14 -11.02
C SER A 56 12.28 -26.81 -11.42
N LEU A 57 12.73 -26.29 -12.56
CA LEU A 57 12.05 -25.27 -13.34
C LEU A 57 10.66 -25.77 -13.75
N ASN A 58 9.58 -25.13 -13.30
CA ASN A 58 8.40 -24.76 -14.13
C ASN A 58 7.28 -24.06 -13.33
N ASN A 59 6.92 -22.85 -13.79
CA ASN A 59 5.59 -22.22 -13.74
C ASN A 59 4.83 -22.20 -12.41
N ALA A 60 5.33 -21.44 -11.43
CA ALA A 60 4.48 -20.90 -10.37
C ALA A 60 3.59 -19.77 -10.94
N PRO A 61 2.26 -19.76 -10.70
CA PRO A 61 1.42 -18.64 -11.06
C PRO A 61 1.87 -17.39 -10.27
N LEU A 62 1.95 -16.24 -10.95
CA LEU A 62 2.37 -14.91 -10.45
C LEU A 62 1.54 -14.36 -9.25
N GLY A 63 0.70 -15.18 -8.61
CA GLY A 63 -0.30 -14.78 -7.62
C GLY A 63 0.15 -14.76 -6.15
N ASN A 64 1.38 -15.16 -5.83
CA ASN A 64 1.89 -15.15 -4.45
C ASN A 64 2.68 -13.88 -4.08
N PHE A 65 2.63 -12.84 -4.92
CA PHE A 65 3.24 -11.56 -4.56
C PHE A 65 2.25 -10.70 -3.76
N ASP A 66 2.49 -10.56 -2.45
CA ASP A 66 1.72 -9.64 -1.59
C ASP A 66 2.04 -8.18 -1.98
N THR A 67 1.36 -7.73 -3.03
CA THR A 67 1.47 -6.37 -3.56
C THR A 67 1.01 -5.36 -2.52
N ASP A 68 0.09 -5.73 -1.62
CA ASP A 68 -0.37 -4.87 -0.53
C ASP A 68 0.72 -4.69 0.53
N GLN A 69 1.46 -5.74 0.87
CA GLN A 69 2.63 -5.61 1.73
C GLN A 69 3.70 -4.72 1.10
N LEU A 70 3.95 -4.84 -0.21
CA LEU A 70 4.88 -3.94 -0.90
C LEU A 70 4.38 -2.48 -0.88
N ARG A 71 3.08 -2.24 -1.09
CA ARG A 71 2.47 -0.90 -0.99
C ARG A 71 2.60 -0.31 0.42
N ARG A 72 2.35 -1.10 1.47
CA ARG A 72 2.55 -0.69 2.88
C ARG A 72 3.98 -0.31 3.16
N ASN A 73 4.92 -1.18 2.77
CA ASN A 73 6.35 -0.96 2.93
C ASN A 73 6.80 0.29 2.17
N PHE A 74 6.33 0.47 0.93
CA PHE A 74 6.59 1.66 0.14
C PHE A 74 6.16 2.94 0.85
N LEU A 75 4.93 3.00 1.37
CA LEU A 75 4.42 4.19 2.06
C LEU A 75 5.19 4.51 3.35
N ASP A 76 5.54 3.50 4.14
CA ASP A 76 6.36 3.69 5.33
C ASP A 76 7.78 4.15 4.97
N ARG A 77 8.43 3.53 3.99
CA ARG A 77 9.77 3.90 3.53
C ARG A 77 9.79 5.29 2.90
N LEU A 78 8.78 5.63 2.10
CA LEU A 78 8.62 6.97 1.54
C LEU A 78 8.52 8.01 2.66
N SER A 79 7.65 7.79 3.64
CA SER A 79 7.49 8.69 4.78
C SER A 79 8.79 8.86 5.59
N GLU A 80 9.54 7.77 5.78
CA GLU A 80 10.85 7.81 6.46
C GLU A 80 11.90 8.58 5.65
N THR A 81 11.95 8.37 4.34
CA THR A 81 12.83 9.06 3.41
C THR A 81 12.52 10.56 3.30
N VAL A 82 11.25 10.94 3.38
CA VAL A 82 10.83 12.35 3.41
C VAL A 82 11.25 13.03 4.73
N SER A 83 11.30 12.28 5.83
CA SER A 83 11.69 12.75 7.16
C SER A 83 13.22 12.86 7.32
N SER A 84 13.84 13.91 6.80
CA SER A 84 15.31 14.11 6.82
C SER A 84 15.89 14.66 8.14
N MET A 85 15.06 14.93 9.15
CA MET A 85 15.50 15.52 10.43
C MET A 85 14.92 14.80 11.64
N LYS A 86 15.64 14.79 12.77
CA LYS A 86 15.14 14.28 14.05
C LYS A 86 14.16 15.29 14.66
N GLY A 87 13.00 14.82 15.12
CA GLY A 87 12.07 15.59 15.95
C GLY A 87 10.61 15.38 15.56
N GLY A 88 9.70 15.64 16.50
CA GLY A 88 8.26 15.48 16.27
C GLY A 88 7.70 16.36 15.14
N ARG A 89 8.32 17.53 14.89
CA ARG A 89 7.93 18.44 13.81
C ARG A 89 8.27 17.92 12.42
N HIS A 90 9.21 16.99 12.29
CA HIS A 90 9.65 16.42 11.02
C HIS A 90 9.07 15.03 10.77
N VAL A 91 8.06 14.62 11.55
CA VAL A 91 7.30 13.40 11.28
C VAL A 91 6.49 13.62 10.00
N ALA A 92 6.56 12.64 9.12
CA ALA A 92 5.90 12.65 7.82
C ALA A 92 5.00 11.42 7.70
N ALA A 93 3.96 11.55 6.90
CA ALA A 93 3.05 10.48 6.57
C ALA A 93 2.72 10.53 5.08
N SER A 94 2.30 9.40 4.53
CA SER A 94 1.92 9.27 3.12
C SER A 94 0.67 8.43 2.95
N TYR A 95 -0.14 8.75 1.94
CA TYR A 95 -1.40 8.08 1.68
C TYR A 95 -1.63 7.84 0.18
N MET A 96 -1.89 6.59 -0.19
CA MET A 96 -1.94 6.14 -1.59
C MET A 96 -3.38 6.00 -2.10
N PHE A 97 -3.58 6.47 -3.32
CA PHE A 97 -4.74 6.18 -4.16
C PHE A 97 -4.24 5.65 -5.49
N TYR A 98 -4.85 4.58 -5.98
CA TYR A 98 -4.46 3.96 -7.23
C TYR A 98 -5.64 3.81 -8.18
N TRP A 99 -5.35 3.98 -9.46
CA TRP A 99 -6.21 3.74 -10.60
C TRP A 99 -5.54 2.64 -11.44
N PRO A 100 -6.22 2.09 -12.46
CA PRO A 100 -5.62 1.07 -13.31
C PRO A 100 -4.31 1.49 -13.99
N ASP A 101 -4.18 2.78 -14.33
CA ASP A 101 -3.04 3.33 -15.11
C ASP A 101 -2.18 4.35 -14.34
N LYS A 102 -2.55 4.74 -13.11
CA LYS A 102 -1.82 5.79 -12.37
C LYS A 102 -1.90 5.61 -10.86
N ILE A 103 -0.91 6.17 -10.16
CA ILE A 103 -0.88 6.19 -8.70
C ILE A 103 -0.66 7.62 -8.21
N LYS A 104 -1.50 8.08 -7.28
CA LYS A 104 -1.25 9.31 -6.52
C LYS A 104 -0.91 8.97 -5.08
N VAL A 105 0.14 9.59 -4.55
CA VAL A 105 0.54 9.46 -3.15
C VAL A 105 0.62 10.85 -2.55
N PHE A 106 -0.28 11.13 -1.61
CA PHE A 106 -0.27 12.39 -0.87
C PHE A 106 0.72 12.30 0.28
N VAL A 107 1.55 13.32 0.46
CA VAL A 107 2.61 13.34 1.47
C VAL A 107 2.42 14.56 2.38
N ALA A 108 2.38 14.35 3.69
CA ALA A 108 2.24 15.43 4.68
C ALA A 108 3.36 15.39 5.71
N MET A 109 3.66 16.53 6.33
CA MET A 109 4.64 16.65 7.42
C MET A 109 4.08 17.52 8.56
N ASN A 110 4.42 17.22 9.81
CA ASN A 110 3.93 17.97 10.98
C ASN A 110 4.28 19.46 10.93
N SER A 111 5.48 19.81 10.46
CA SER A 111 5.91 21.20 10.22
C SER A 111 5.10 21.87 9.12
N GLY A 112 4.51 21.08 8.23
CA GLY A 112 3.88 21.50 6.98
C GLY A 112 4.86 21.47 5.82
N LEU A 113 4.31 21.37 4.62
CA LEU A 113 4.99 21.57 3.34
C LEU A 113 4.49 22.88 2.73
N LEU A 114 5.39 23.60 2.08
CA LEU A 114 5.06 24.79 1.31
C LEU A 114 5.28 24.49 -0.17
N GLU A 115 4.38 24.97 -1.01
CA GLU A 115 4.52 24.82 -2.46
C GLU A 115 5.85 25.45 -2.94
N GLY A 116 6.62 24.67 -3.70
CA GLY A 116 7.93 25.10 -4.21
C GLY A 116 9.08 25.09 -3.19
N ASP A 117 8.87 24.60 -1.97
CA ASP A 117 9.95 24.44 -1.00
C ASP A 117 10.95 23.34 -1.40
N THR A 118 12.10 23.29 -0.71
CA THR A 118 13.17 22.32 -0.98
C THR A 118 12.65 20.87 -0.93
N LEU A 119 11.64 20.61 -0.09
CA LEU A 119 11.10 19.27 0.09
C LEU A 119 10.13 18.89 -1.05
N SER A 120 9.36 19.84 -1.55
CA SER A 120 8.52 19.67 -2.75
C SER A 120 9.38 19.36 -3.96
N LYS A 121 10.48 20.11 -4.15
CA LYS A 121 11.48 19.83 -5.21
C LYS A 121 12.12 18.44 -5.06
N PHE A 122 12.39 18.02 -3.83
CA PHE A 122 12.88 16.66 -3.56
C PHE A 122 11.83 15.61 -3.94
N LEU A 123 10.55 15.81 -3.59
CA LEU A 123 9.47 14.91 -3.97
C LEU A 123 9.29 14.81 -5.49
N ASP A 124 9.38 15.93 -6.22
CA ASP A 124 9.32 15.94 -7.69
C ASP A 124 10.47 15.14 -8.31
N THR A 125 11.68 15.33 -7.80
CA THR A 125 12.88 14.62 -8.26
C THR A 125 12.81 13.11 -7.93
N LEU A 126 12.32 12.78 -6.73
CA LEU A 126 12.08 11.39 -6.31
C LEU A 126 11.01 10.73 -7.18
N CYS A 127 9.90 11.42 -7.42
CA CYS A 127 8.83 10.96 -8.30
C CYS A 127 9.37 10.65 -9.70
N THR A 128 10.13 11.58 -10.27
CA THR A 128 10.77 11.41 -11.59
C THR A 128 11.72 10.22 -11.61
N SER A 129 12.57 10.08 -10.60
CA SER A 129 13.50 8.95 -10.48
C SER A 129 12.77 7.60 -10.44
N LEU A 130 11.69 7.50 -9.67
CA LEU A 130 10.89 6.28 -9.55
C LEU A 130 10.14 5.95 -10.85
N LYS A 131 9.59 6.95 -11.53
CA LYS A 131 9.02 6.77 -12.87
C LYS A 131 10.04 6.22 -13.85
N THR A 132 11.23 6.81 -13.90
CA THR A 132 12.31 6.37 -14.78
C THR A 132 12.70 4.92 -14.49
N ILE A 133 12.84 4.54 -13.21
CA ILE A 133 13.15 3.16 -12.82
C ILE A 133 12.03 2.19 -13.23
N SER A 134 10.76 2.61 -13.18
CA SER A 134 9.63 1.75 -13.56
C SER A 134 9.60 1.39 -15.06
N VAL A 135 10.19 2.23 -15.91
CA VAL A 135 10.23 2.04 -17.37
C VAL A 135 11.63 1.70 -17.88
N ALA A 136 12.65 1.75 -17.04
CA ALA A 136 14.03 1.46 -17.41
C ALA A 136 14.21 -0.03 -17.72
N PRO A 137 14.95 -0.38 -18.77
CA PRO A 137 15.38 -1.76 -18.98
C PRO A 137 16.37 -2.19 -17.88
N ASP A 138 16.52 -3.51 -17.69
CA ASP A 138 17.33 -4.06 -16.60
C ASP A 138 18.79 -3.62 -16.63
N ASN A 139 19.37 -3.46 -17.82
CA ASN A 139 20.74 -3.01 -18.02
C ASN A 139 20.98 -1.53 -17.64
N GLU A 140 19.94 -0.70 -17.58
CA GLU A 140 20.04 0.71 -17.17
C GLU A 140 19.53 0.95 -15.74
N THR A 141 18.89 -0.05 -15.14
CA THR A 141 18.31 0.05 -13.80
C THR A 141 19.38 0.40 -12.75
N GLU A 142 20.55 -0.23 -12.78
CA GLU A 142 21.65 0.05 -11.82
C GLU A 142 22.07 1.51 -11.85
N LYS A 143 22.25 2.08 -13.04
CA LYS A 143 22.59 3.51 -13.22
C LYS A 143 21.53 4.43 -12.61
N HIS A 144 20.25 4.11 -12.81
CA HIS A 144 19.16 4.89 -12.21
C HIS A 144 19.05 4.69 -10.70
N MET A 145 19.34 3.49 -10.19
CA MET A 145 19.44 3.20 -8.77
C MET A 145 20.57 4.00 -8.11
N ASP A 146 21.75 4.10 -8.74
CA ASP A 146 22.87 4.89 -8.22
C ASP A 146 22.56 6.39 -8.17
N ALA A 147 21.88 6.91 -9.20
CA ALA A 147 21.42 8.29 -9.21
C ALA A 147 20.42 8.56 -8.08
N LEU A 148 19.43 7.66 -7.91
CA LEU A 148 18.47 7.72 -6.81
C LEU A 148 19.18 7.64 -5.46
N TRP A 149 20.13 6.73 -5.31
CA TRP A 149 20.89 6.52 -4.08
C TRP A 149 21.64 7.78 -3.63
N ASN A 150 22.38 8.40 -4.55
CA ASN A 150 23.10 9.65 -4.28
C ASN A 150 22.17 10.79 -3.86
N MET A 151 20.99 10.89 -4.49
CA MET A 151 19.97 11.86 -4.10
C MET A 151 19.45 11.60 -2.68
N LEU A 152 19.15 10.33 -2.34
CA LEU A 152 18.69 9.93 -1.01
C LEU A 152 19.73 10.22 0.08
N LEU A 153 21.00 9.89 -0.16
CA LEU A 153 22.11 10.16 0.77
C LEU A 153 22.25 11.66 1.06
N ARG A 154 22.18 12.51 0.02
CA ARG A 154 22.27 13.96 0.18
C ARG A 154 21.12 14.51 1.01
N HIS A 155 19.89 14.07 0.71
CA HIS A 155 18.69 14.51 1.44
C HIS A 155 18.71 14.08 2.91
N GLN A 156 19.21 12.87 3.20
CA GLN A 156 19.24 12.30 4.56
C GLN A 156 20.49 12.66 5.38
N SER A 157 21.44 13.41 4.80
CA SER A 157 22.72 13.76 5.42
C SER A 157 22.61 14.25 6.87
N SER A 158 21.69 15.18 7.18
CA SER A 158 21.51 15.69 8.54
C SER A 158 21.06 14.61 9.54
N ARG A 159 20.20 13.68 9.12
CA ARG A 159 19.74 12.56 9.96
C ARG A 159 20.82 11.51 10.15
N LEU A 160 21.58 11.21 9.09
CA LEU A 160 22.71 10.30 9.14
C LEU A 160 23.77 10.82 10.11
N GLN A 161 24.14 12.10 10.02
CA GLN A 161 25.11 12.71 10.93
C GLN A 161 24.66 12.64 12.39
N ALA A 162 23.39 12.91 12.68
CA ALA A 162 22.87 12.79 14.04
C ALA A 162 22.90 11.34 14.57
N THR A 163 22.84 10.34 13.69
CA THR A 163 22.94 8.91 14.05
C THR A 163 24.41 8.49 14.23
N ILE A 164 25.30 9.02 13.38
CA ILE A 164 26.75 8.82 13.47
C ILE A 164 27.30 9.36 14.79
N VAL A 165 26.84 10.52 15.26
CA VAL A 165 27.23 11.07 16.56
C VAL A 165 26.82 10.15 17.71
N ASP A 166 25.59 9.64 17.70
CA ASP A 166 25.09 8.70 18.71
C ASP A 166 25.89 7.39 18.68
N LEU A 167 26.15 6.86 17.48
CA LEU A 167 26.90 5.62 17.25
C LEU A 167 28.37 5.76 17.70
N ARG A 168 29.03 6.88 17.43
CA ARG A 168 30.38 7.19 17.94
C ARG A 168 30.43 7.15 19.46
N GLN A 169 29.41 7.67 20.13
CA GLN A 169 29.37 7.68 21.59
C GLN A 169 29.21 6.27 22.16
N ILE A 170 28.40 5.42 21.53
CA ILE A 170 28.24 4.01 21.92
C ILE A 170 29.54 3.24 21.69
N MET A 171 30.16 3.39 20.51
CA MET A 171 31.41 2.71 20.15
C MET A 171 32.58 3.11 21.07
N LYS A 172 32.65 4.38 21.50
CA LYS A 172 33.63 4.81 22.51
C LYS A 172 33.47 4.07 23.84
N GLY A 173 32.25 3.77 24.25
CA GLY A 173 31.95 3.01 25.47
C GLY A 173 32.18 1.50 25.34
N LEU A 174 32.42 1.00 24.13
CA LEU A 174 32.73 -0.41 23.83
C LEU A 174 34.22 -0.63 23.52
N LYS A 175 35.06 0.40 23.63
CA LYS A 175 36.49 0.35 23.30
C LYS A 175 37.25 -0.76 24.01
N ASP A 176 36.91 -1.05 25.26
CA ASP A 176 37.59 -2.08 26.06
C ASP A 176 37.19 -3.51 25.65
N LEU A 177 36.10 -3.66 24.90
CA LEU A 177 35.56 -4.93 24.41
C LEU A 177 35.94 -5.22 22.95
N LEU A 178 36.54 -4.24 22.26
CA LEU A 178 37.05 -4.38 20.90
C LEU A 178 38.59 -4.42 20.98
N PRO A 179 39.27 -5.47 20.47
CA PRO A 179 40.73 -5.51 20.47
C PRO A 179 41.33 -4.28 19.76
N GLN A 180 42.41 -3.75 20.34
CA GLN A 180 43.13 -2.53 19.92
C GLN A 180 43.30 -2.45 18.39
N LEU A 181 42.92 -1.31 17.81
CA LEU A 181 43.14 -0.99 16.38
C LEU A 181 44.65 -1.05 16.08
N PRO A 182 45.12 -1.89 15.13
CA PRO A 182 46.42 -1.66 14.52
C PRO A 182 46.39 -0.32 13.80
N GLY A 183 47.45 0.48 13.97
CA GLY A 183 47.52 1.84 13.45
C GLY A 183 47.22 1.93 11.95
N SER A 184 46.42 2.95 11.60
CA SER A 184 46.27 3.59 10.30
C SER A 184 46.98 2.89 9.12
N LYS A 185 46.28 1.95 8.48
CA LYS A 185 46.48 1.67 7.05
C LYS A 185 45.19 2.04 6.34
N SER A 186 45.31 2.83 5.27
CA SER A 186 44.16 3.25 4.47
C SER A 186 43.43 2.02 3.94
N ILE A 187 42.10 2.10 3.91
CA ILE A 187 41.28 1.09 3.25
C ILE A 187 41.63 1.13 1.76
N GLY A 188 42.16 0.04 1.22
CA GLY A 188 42.09 -0.21 -0.21
C GLY A 188 40.70 -0.74 -0.55
N ASP A 189 40.20 -0.44 -1.76
CA ASP A 189 38.87 -0.83 -2.28
C ASP A 189 38.48 -2.30 -2.01
N GLY A 190 39.45 -3.20 -1.84
CA GLY A 190 39.20 -4.63 -1.57
C GLY A 190 38.46 -4.94 -0.26
N ALA A 191 38.59 -4.15 0.81
CA ALA A 191 37.93 -4.47 2.09
C ALA A 191 36.42 -4.14 2.12
N LEU A 192 35.94 -3.29 1.22
CA LEU A 192 34.50 -3.06 1.01
C LEU A 192 33.88 -4.15 0.13
N ALA A 193 34.64 -4.68 -0.83
CA ALA A 193 34.22 -5.84 -1.64
C ALA A 193 34.09 -7.14 -0.81
N ASP A 194 34.95 -7.35 0.20
CA ASP A 194 34.87 -8.48 1.14
C ASP A 194 33.68 -8.42 2.12
N ILE A 195 32.95 -7.29 2.17
CA ILE A 195 31.74 -7.14 3.00
C ILE A 195 30.49 -7.54 2.21
N ASP A 196 30.45 -7.26 0.90
CA ASP A 196 29.41 -7.79 0.00
C ASP A 196 29.58 -9.30 -0.22
N GLY A 197 30.81 -9.82 -0.16
CA GLY A 197 31.13 -11.26 -0.16
C GLY A 197 31.63 -11.74 1.21
N ILE A 198 30.70 -12.04 2.13
CA ILE A 198 30.90 -12.50 3.53
C ILE A 198 32.24 -13.24 3.80
N MET A 199 33.31 -12.48 4.11
CA MET A 199 34.58 -13.04 4.60
C MET A 199 34.92 -12.58 6.03
N LEU A 200 34.21 -11.58 6.59
CA LEU A 200 34.46 -11.02 7.92
C LEU A 200 33.43 -11.49 8.97
N GLY A 201 33.91 -11.95 10.12
CA GLY A 201 33.07 -12.23 11.30
C GLY A 201 32.56 -10.95 11.98
N PHE A 202 31.58 -11.09 12.88
CA PHE A 202 30.89 -9.99 13.59
C PHE A 202 31.83 -8.91 14.12
N GLU A 203 32.91 -9.31 14.80
CA GLU A 203 33.91 -8.40 15.36
C GLU A 203 34.70 -7.65 14.28
N GLY A 204 35.01 -8.32 13.16
CA GLY A 204 35.66 -7.71 11.99
C GLY A 204 34.82 -6.60 11.39
N CYS A 205 33.52 -6.84 11.21
CA CYS A 205 32.61 -5.82 10.71
C CYS A 205 32.47 -4.63 11.68
N LEU A 206 32.44 -4.88 13.00
CA LEU A 206 32.43 -3.80 13.99
C LEU A 206 33.74 -2.99 13.97
N LYS A 207 34.89 -3.60 13.69
CA LYS A 207 36.17 -2.90 13.51
C LYS A 207 36.15 -2.00 12.27
N VAL A 208 35.65 -2.49 11.14
CA VAL A 208 35.49 -1.66 9.92
C VAL A 208 34.56 -0.49 10.20
N LEU A 209 33.42 -0.74 10.86
CA LEU A 209 32.49 0.32 11.24
C LEU A 209 33.16 1.35 12.16
N ALA A 210 33.97 0.92 13.14
CA ALA A 210 34.73 1.81 14.01
C ALA A 210 35.72 2.68 13.21
N GLN A 211 36.47 2.07 12.28
CA GLN A 211 37.41 2.78 11.42
C GLN A 211 36.70 3.85 10.57
N LEU A 212 35.56 3.52 9.95
CA LEU A 212 34.76 4.50 9.18
C LEU A 212 34.17 5.61 10.07
N LEU A 213 33.82 5.30 11.32
CA LEU A 213 33.28 6.29 12.27
C LEU A 213 34.33 7.25 12.82
N PHE A 214 35.59 6.83 12.95
CA PHE A 214 36.66 7.64 13.53
C PHE A 214 37.71 8.10 12.52
N GLY A 215 37.71 7.57 11.30
CA GLY A 215 38.60 7.97 10.23
C GLY A 215 38.30 9.38 9.71
N ASP A 216 39.35 9.99 9.16
CA ASP A 216 39.32 11.21 8.38
C ASP A 216 39.04 10.83 6.92
N SER A 217 37.88 11.21 6.40
CA SER A 217 37.46 10.93 5.02
C SER A 217 37.34 12.24 4.24
N ASP A 218 37.85 12.28 3.01
CA ASP A 218 37.95 13.51 2.21
C ASP A 218 36.58 14.05 1.73
N SER A 219 35.54 13.21 1.63
CA SER A 219 34.16 13.65 1.37
C SER A 219 33.15 13.12 2.40
N ASN A 220 32.24 13.99 2.86
CA ASN A 220 31.17 13.59 3.79
C ASN A 220 30.18 12.59 3.16
N LEU A 221 30.05 12.58 1.83
CA LEU A 221 29.06 11.75 1.13
C LEU A 221 29.52 10.30 0.96
N GLU A 222 30.77 10.06 0.56
CA GLU A 222 31.34 8.71 0.47
C GLU A 222 31.40 8.05 1.84
N ARG A 223 31.75 8.82 2.87
CA ARG A 223 31.69 8.33 4.25
C ARG A 223 30.29 7.88 4.64
N HIS A 224 29.27 8.68 4.31
CA HIS A 224 27.88 8.30 4.56
C HIS A 224 27.50 7.03 3.81
N ASN A 225 27.89 6.92 2.54
CA ASN A 225 27.67 5.74 1.73
C ASN A 225 28.23 4.49 2.42
N SER A 226 29.54 4.46 2.68
CA SER A 226 30.20 3.30 3.30
C SER A 226 29.62 2.95 4.67
N LEU A 227 29.31 3.96 5.50
CA LEU A 227 28.71 3.74 6.81
C LEU A 227 27.32 3.12 6.72
N VAL A 228 26.49 3.57 5.78
CA VAL A 228 25.14 3.04 5.58
C VAL A 228 25.21 1.61 5.03
N THR A 229 26.04 1.36 4.01
CA THR A 229 26.22 0.03 3.40
C THR A 229 26.70 -1.00 4.43
N VAL A 230 27.77 -0.68 5.16
CA VAL A 230 28.30 -1.58 6.20
C VAL A 230 27.28 -1.80 7.31
N SER A 231 26.57 -0.74 7.74
CA SER A 231 25.55 -0.88 8.78
C SER A 231 24.37 -1.74 8.34
N HIS A 232 23.96 -1.62 7.08
CA HIS A 232 22.92 -2.47 6.50
C HIS A 232 23.36 -3.94 6.48
N ALA A 233 24.57 -4.22 5.98
CA ALA A 233 25.13 -5.57 5.96
C ALA A 233 25.22 -6.17 7.37
N VAL A 234 25.79 -5.44 8.33
CA VAL A 234 25.92 -5.88 9.72
C VAL A 234 24.56 -6.17 10.36
N TYR A 235 23.55 -5.32 10.12
CA TYR A 235 22.22 -5.53 10.68
C TYR A 235 21.53 -6.77 10.10
N ARG A 236 21.75 -7.05 8.81
CA ARG A 236 21.14 -8.19 8.12
C ARG A 236 21.83 -9.51 8.45
N THR A 237 23.16 -9.52 8.53
CA THR A 237 23.96 -10.74 8.69
C THR A 237 23.93 -11.28 10.13
N PHE A 238 23.88 -10.40 11.13
CA PHE A 238 24.05 -10.81 12.53
C PHE A 238 22.75 -10.73 13.34
N PRO A 239 22.36 -11.81 14.03
CA PRO A 239 21.10 -11.86 14.76
C PRO A 239 21.20 -11.06 16.08
N ALA A 240 20.06 -10.76 16.70
CA ALA A 240 19.99 -9.84 17.83
C ALA A 240 20.80 -10.30 19.05
N GLU A 241 20.92 -11.62 19.24
CA GLU A 241 21.62 -12.29 20.33
C GLU A 241 23.11 -11.93 20.34
N LYS A 242 23.73 -11.78 19.16
CA LYS A 242 25.14 -11.35 19.03
C LYS A 242 25.37 -9.96 19.61
N PHE A 243 24.41 -9.06 19.43
CA PHE A 243 24.46 -7.73 20.02
C PHE A 243 24.13 -7.77 21.51
N GLN A 244 23.13 -8.55 21.92
CA GLN A 244 22.75 -8.69 23.33
C GLN A 244 23.91 -9.24 24.19
N ALA A 245 24.79 -10.06 23.62
CA ALA A 245 26.02 -10.52 24.27
C ALA A 245 26.96 -9.38 24.69
N LEU A 246 26.87 -8.20 24.07
CA LEU A 246 27.60 -6.97 24.46
C LEU A 246 26.86 -6.16 25.55
N GLY A 247 25.81 -6.73 26.15
CA GLY A 247 25.01 -6.11 27.21
C GLY A 247 24.13 -4.96 26.71
N ARG A 248 23.77 -4.04 27.63
CA ARG A 248 22.84 -2.92 27.31
C ARG A 248 23.35 -1.99 26.21
N GLN A 249 24.67 -1.84 26.07
CA GLN A 249 25.26 -1.03 25.00
C GLN A 249 25.19 -1.74 23.65
N GLY A 250 25.21 -3.07 23.63
CA GLY A 250 25.00 -3.88 22.44
C GLY A 250 23.60 -3.73 21.83
N GLU A 251 22.56 -3.75 22.66
CA GLU A 251 21.19 -3.50 22.18
C GLU A 251 21.06 -2.09 21.58
N ARG A 252 21.66 -1.09 22.22
CA ARG A 252 21.73 0.29 21.66
C ARG A 252 22.53 0.35 20.36
N LEU A 253 23.65 -0.37 20.30
CA LEU A 253 24.50 -0.46 19.11
C LEU A 253 23.70 -1.03 17.93
N ARG A 254 22.99 -2.14 18.13
CA ARG A 254 22.12 -2.75 17.13
C ARG A 254 21.08 -1.75 16.63
N GLN A 255 20.50 -0.97 17.55
CA GLN A 255 19.49 0.02 17.20
C GLN A 255 20.03 1.13 16.32
N GLU A 256 21.18 1.73 16.66
CA GLU A 256 21.81 2.79 15.87
C GLU A 256 22.35 2.30 14.53
N ILE A 257 22.93 1.09 14.47
CA ILE A 257 23.30 0.44 13.21
C ILE A 257 22.06 0.24 12.32
N GLY A 258 20.96 -0.24 12.90
CA GLY A 258 19.69 -0.37 12.18
C GLY A 258 19.11 0.96 11.70
N PHE A 259 19.30 2.08 12.42
CA PHE A 259 18.91 3.40 11.91
C PHE A 259 19.74 3.83 10.72
N LEU A 260 21.05 3.53 10.73
CA LEU A 260 21.95 3.93 9.66
C LEU A 260 21.72 3.09 8.40
N GLY A 261 21.67 1.76 8.53
CA GLY A 261 21.43 0.83 7.42
C GLY A 261 20.02 0.94 6.82
N ARG A 262 19.08 1.57 7.51
CA ARG A 262 17.69 1.74 7.06
C ARG A 262 17.55 2.41 5.71
N LEU A 263 18.42 3.37 5.40
CA LEU A 263 18.34 4.12 4.15
C LEU A 263 18.56 3.19 2.94
N GLN A 264 19.44 2.19 3.07
CA GLN A 264 19.63 1.14 2.07
C GLN A 264 18.34 0.34 1.85
N THR A 265 17.68 -0.06 2.92
CA THR A 265 16.38 -0.76 2.81
C THR A 265 15.30 0.12 2.22
N SER A 266 15.27 1.42 2.54
CA SER A 266 14.37 2.37 1.87
C SER A 266 14.62 2.40 0.36
N LEU A 267 15.88 2.46 -0.09
CA LEU A 267 16.21 2.40 -1.51
C LEU A 267 15.65 1.12 -2.14
N HIS A 268 15.94 -0.05 -1.57
CA HIS A 268 15.52 -1.33 -2.13
C HIS A 268 13.99 -1.43 -2.24
N VAL A 269 13.25 -1.01 -1.22
CA VAL A 269 11.77 -1.02 -1.24
C VAL A 269 11.23 -0.04 -2.27
N LEU A 270 11.80 1.17 -2.37
CA LEU A 270 11.36 2.18 -3.34
C LEU A 270 11.56 1.68 -4.78
N VAL A 271 12.70 1.04 -5.06
CA VAL A 271 13.02 0.43 -6.36
C VAL A 271 12.10 -0.76 -6.64
N ALA A 272 11.91 -1.66 -5.67
CA ALA A 272 11.02 -2.80 -5.80
C ALA A 272 9.58 -2.35 -6.10
N ALA A 273 9.09 -1.33 -5.38
CA ALA A 273 7.77 -0.73 -5.63
C ALA A 273 7.65 -0.16 -7.04
N ALA A 274 8.66 0.61 -7.50
CA ALA A 274 8.68 1.17 -8.84
C ALA A 274 8.61 0.09 -9.94
N ARG A 275 9.28 -1.04 -9.73
CA ARG A 275 9.33 -2.14 -10.71
C ARG A 275 8.10 -3.03 -10.67
N GLN A 276 7.56 -3.30 -9.48
CA GLN A 276 6.59 -4.39 -9.26
C GLN A 276 5.16 -3.92 -9.03
N ILE A 277 4.93 -2.63 -8.72
CA ILE A 277 3.57 -2.10 -8.55
C ILE A 277 3.11 -1.46 -9.88
N SER A 278 1.97 -1.89 -10.38
CA SER A 278 1.32 -1.33 -11.57
C SER A 278 0.97 0.15 -11.39
N GLY A 279 1.19 0.99 -12.42
CA GLY A 279 0.85 2.43 -12.40
C GLY A 279 1.94 3.35 -11.84
N PHE A 280 3.13 2.83 -11.52
CA PHE A 280 4.30 3.65 -11.12
C PHE A 280 4.89 4.47 -12.27
N ASP A 281 4.65 4.06 -13.52
CA ASP A 281 4.98 4.83 -14.73
C ASP A 281 4.21 6.16 -14.79
N ASP A 282 3.01 6.22 -14.18
CA ASP A 282 2.29 7.45 -13.88
C ASP A 282 2.08 7.68 -12.37
N LEU A 283 3.19 7.63 -11.62
CA LEU A 283 3.22 8.03 -10.21
C LEU A 283 3.06 9.55 -10.03
N SER A 284 2.39 10.01 -8.98
CA SER A 284 2.41 11.40 -8.56
C SER A 284 2.62 11.49 -7.05
N LEU A 285 3.70 12.14 -6.61
CA LEU A 285 3.94 12.43 -5.19
C LEU A 285 3.48 13.86 -4.90
N ILE A 286 2.35 14.01 -4.23
CA ILE A 286 1.67 15.30 -4.06
C ILE A 286 1.90 15.83 -2.63
N PRO A 287 2.63 16.95 -2.46
CA PRO A 287 2.80 17.55 -1.14
C PRO A 287 1.48 18.17 -0.65
N VAL A 288 1.04 17.77 0.55
CA VAL A 288 -0.10 18.36 1.22
C VAL A 288 0.34 19.61 1.96
N VAL A 289 -0.11 20.77 1.47
CA VAL A 289 0.14 22.05 2.10
C VAL A 289 -0.60 22.13 3.43
N LYS A 290 0.11 22.53 4.48
CA LYS A 290 -0.46 22.59 5.83
C LYS A 290 -1.59 23.62 5.90
N PRO A 291 -2.78 23.25 6.40
CA PRO A 291 -3.88 24.19 6.58
C PRO A 291 -3.46 25.38 7.45
N LYS A 292 -3.78 26.60 7.02
CA LYS A 292 -3.50 27.82 7.80
C LYS A 292 -4.38 27.82 9.05
N ILE A 293 -3.78 27.55 10.20
CA ILE A 293 -4.45 27.72 11.50
C ILE A 293 -4.54 29.24 11.74
N ARG A 294 -5.75 29.80 11.81
CA ARG A 294 -5.94 31.19 12.25
C ARG A 294 -5.28 31.35 13.63
N LYS A 295 -4.69 32.52 13.92
CA LYS A 295 -4.17 32.84 15.27
C LYS A 295 -5.17 32.34 16.31
N LYS A 296 -4.65 31.64 17.33
CA LYS A 296 -5.40 31.03 18.44
C LYS A 296 -6.69 31.82 18.67
N PRO A 297 -7.89 31.24 18.42
CA PRO A 297 -9.13 31.99 18.53
C PRO A 297 -9.13 32.73 19.85
N SER A 298 -9.40 34.04 19.82
CA SER A 298 -9.40 34.92 21.00
C SER A 298 -10.38 34.46 22.09
N GLY A 299 -11.18 33.42 21.81
CA GLY A 299 -11.97 32.66 22.77
C GLY A 299 -11.10 31.84 23.72
N GLN A 300 -11.08 32.29 24.97
CA GLN A 300 -10.43 31.68 26.13
C GLN A 300 -10.50 30.14 26.10
N GLU A 301 -9.34 29.46 26.13
CA GLU A 301 -9.25 28.03 26.41
C GLU A 301 -10.08 27.70 27.66
N TRP A 302 -10.67 26.51 27.71
CA TRP A 302 -11.39 26.11 28.92
C TRP A 302 -10.43 26.08 30.10
N ASN A 303 -10.82 26.77 31.18
CA ASN A 303 -10.17 26.64 32.47
C ASN A 303 -10.63 25.36 33.18
N LEU A 304 -9.93 24.96 34.23
CA LEU A 304 -10.23 23.73 34.96
C LEU A 304 -11.69 23.66 35.45
N ALA A 305 -12.25 24.77 35.92
CA ALA A 305 -13.62 24.82 36.44
C ALA A 305 -14.65 24.50 35.34
N ARG A 306 -14.48 25.08 34.15
CA ARG A 306 -15.33 24.78 32.97
C ARG A 306 -15.17 23.33 32.52
N THR A 307 -13.96 22.79 32.55
CA THR A 307 -13.69 21.38 32.23
C THR A 307 -14.39 20.43 33.18
N PHE A 308 -14.32 20.69 34.49
CA PHE A 308 -15.02 19.89 35.51
C PHE A 308 -16.54 19.98 35.38
N HIS A 309 -17.06 21.19 35.13
CA HIS A 309 -18.47 21.39 34.85
C HIS A 309 -18.92 20.57 33.63
N ALA A 310 -18.17 20.57 32.53
CA ALA A 310 -18.50 19.77 31.35
C ALA A 310 -18.47 18.25 31.62
N LEU A 311 -17.62 17.79 32.53
CA LEU A 311 -17.60 16.41 33.04
C LEU A 311 -18.77 16.07 33.98
N ASN A 312 -19.63 17.04 34.31
CA ASN A 312 -20.67 16.95 35.34
C ASN A 312 -20.10 16.65 36.74
N ILE A 313 -18.95 17.24 37.06
CA ILE A 313 -18.27 17.08 38.35
C ILE A 313 -18.09 18.44 39.02
N GLN A 314 -18.49 18.56 40.28
CA GLN A 314 -18.21 19.76 41.07
C GLN A 314 -16.73 19.82 41.47
N LEU A 315 -16.04 20.92 41.15
CA LEU A 315 -14.61 21.09 41.45
C LEU A 315 -14.35 21.25 42.97
N SER A 316 -14.05 20.11 43.60
CA SER A 316 -13.67 19.97 45.02
C SER A 316 -12.38 19.15 45.18
N ASN A 317 -11.76 19.19 46.36
CA ASN A 317 -10.59 18.35 46.63
C ASN A 317 -10.92 16.86 46.51
N THR A 318 -12.07 16.43 47.03
CA THR A 318 -12.54 15.03 46.95
C THR A 318 -12.75 14.59 45.49
N ALA A 319 -13.34 15.45 44.66
CA ALA A 319 -13.52 15.15 43.24
C ALA A 319 -12.19 15.08 42.48
N VAL A 320 -11.25 15.99 42.77
CA VAL A 320 -9.91 15.98 42.20
C VAL A 320 -9.15 14.72 42.59
N GLU A 321 -9.20 14.33 43.86
CA GLU A 321 -8.58 13.08 44.35
C GLU A 321 -9.17 11.86 43.64
N LYS A 322 -10.50 11.80 43.49
CA LYS A 322 -11.19 10.71 42.77
C LYS A 322 -10.89 10.67 41.27
N LEU A 323 -10.71 11.82 40.63
CA LEU A 323 -10.46 11.91 39.17
C LEU A 323 -8.98 11.65 38.82
N MET A 324 -8.07 12.14 39.66
CA MET A 324 -6.62 12.12 39.41
C MET A 324 -5.89 10.92 40.02
N GLN A 325 -6.61 10.01 40.68
CA GLN A 325 -6.10 8.91 41.52
C GLN A 325 -4.68 8.42 41.22
N PRO A 326 -3.84 8.26 42.26
CA PRO A 326 -2.78 7.27 42.25
C PRO A 326 -2.85 6.38 43.50
N SER A 327 -2.99 5.06 43.36
CA SER A 327 -2.79 4.13 44.48
C SER A 327 -1.29 3.93 44.84
N SER A 328 -0.33 4.57 44.15
CA SER A 328 1.11 4.30 44.39
C SER A 328 2.09 5.45 44.14
N SER A 329 1.65 6.66 43.80
CA SER A 329 2.58 7.78 43.53
C SER A 329 2.74 8.70 44.75
N LYS A 330 3.96 9.17 45.03
CA LYS A 330 4.30 10.15 46.09
C LYS A 330 3.61 11.54 45.93
N ILE A 331 2.79 11.74 44.88
CA ILE A 331 2.19 13.03 44.54
C ILE A 331 0.76 13.09 45.06
N LYS A 332 0.52 13.93 46.06
CA LYS A 332 -0.83 14.26 46.55
C LYS A 332 -1.47 15.32 45.64
N TRP A 333 -2.57 14.96 44.98
CA TRP A 333 -3.33 15.90 44.16
C TRP A 333 -4.28 16.73 45.04
N THR A 334 -4.23 18.05 44.88
CA THR A 334 -5.17 18.99 45.52
C THR A 334 -5.79 19.86 44.44
N LYS A 335 -6.95 20.46 44.73
CA LYS A 335 -7.63 21.40 43.83
C LYS A 335 -6.68 22.49 43.33
N ASN A 336 -5.94 23.14 44.24
CA ASN A 336 -5.02 24.21 43.88
C ASN A 336 -3.86 23.71 43.02
N LYS A 337 -3.33 22.51 43.30
CA LYS A 337 -2.26 21.92 42.50
C LYS A 337 -2.71 21.67 41.06
N VAL A 338 -3.89 21.07 40.86
CA VAL A 338 -4.42 20.80 39.52
C VAL A 338 -4.75 22.10 38.80
N ILE A 339 -5.32 23.11 39.46
CA ILE A 339 -5.57 24.43 38.86
C ILE A 339 -4.26 25.02 38.32
N THR A 340 -3.21 25.04 39.15
CA THR A 340 -1.90 25.58 38.78
C THR A 340 -1.27 24.79 37.64
N ASP A 341 -1.20 23.46 37.76
CA ASP A 341 -0.55 22.61 36.76
C ASP A 341 -1.32 22.59 35.44
N PHE A 342 -2.65 22.58 35.46
CA PHE A 342 -3.49 22.71 34.27
C PHE A 342 -3.30 24.07 33.58
N SER A 343 -3.19 25.14 34.35
CA SER A 343 -2.95 26.49 33.81
C SER A 343 -1.52 26.67 33.29
N ARG A 344 -0.56 25.87 33.77
CA ARG A 344 0.82 25.83 33.27
C ARG A 344 0.95 25.07 31.96
N LEU A 345 0.07 24.11 31.69
CA LEU A 345 -0.03 23.42 30.40
C LEU A 345 -0.66 24.36 29.35
N LYS A 346 0.11 25.35 28.91
CA LYS A 346 -0.19 26.22 27.76
C LYS A 346 0.75 25.84 26.62
N SER A 347 0.24 25.74 25.39
CA SER A 347 1.10 25.51 24.22
C SER A 347 1.20 26.83 23.50
N PRO A 348 2.40 27.21 23.07
CA PRO A 348 2.55 28.32 22.14
C PRO A 348 1.91 28.00 20.77
N THR A 349 1.73 26.72 20.43
CA THR A 349 1.28 26.28 19.10
C THR A 349 0.24 25.16 19.15
N TRP A 350 -0.73 25.21 18.25
CA TRP A 350 -1.54 24.06 17.88
C TRP A 350 -0.96 23.43 16.60
N GLU A 351 -0.74 22.13 16.63
CA GLU A 351 -0.09 21.33 15.61
C GLU A 351 -1.09 20.31 15.08
N ILE A 352 -1.40 20.42 13.79
CA ILE A 352 -2.11 19.38 13.05
C ILE A 352 -1.06 18.37 12.63
N HIS A 353 -1.19 17.13 13.09
CA HIS A 353 -0.26 16.08 12.73
C HIS A 353 -0.46 15.64 11.26
N ALA A 354 0.59 15.09 10.64
CA ALA A 354 0.64 14.71 9.23
C ALA A 354 -0.50 13.75 8.85
N GLU A 355 -0.83 12.80 9.72
CA GLU A 355 -1.92 11.84 9.47
C GLU A 355 -3.29 12.55 9.39
N VAL A 356 -3.52 13.52 10.27
CA VAL A 356 -4.73 14.36 10.26
C VAL A 356 -4.76 15.26 9.03
N GLN A 357 -3.61 15.80 8.62
CA GLN A 357 -3.50 16.62 7.41
C GLN A 357 -3.91 15.82 6.16
N LEU A 358 -3.49 14.56 6.03
CA LEU A 358 -3.85 13.70 4.89
C LEU A 358 -5.36 13.42 4.83
N VAL A 359 -5.96 13.08 5.97
CA VAL A 359 -7.42 12.84 6.04
C VAL A 359 -8.19 14.12 5.74
N ALA A 360 -7.81 15.25 6.34
CA ALA A 360 -8.47 16.52 6.04
C ALA A 360 -8.33 16.94 4.58
N PHE A 361 -7.15 16.74 3.98
CA PHE A 361 -6.91 17.06 2.58
C PHE A 361 -7.78 16.23 1.64
N THR A 362 -7.86 14.91 1.86
CA THR A 362 -8.70 14.01 1.04
C THR A 362 -10.19 14.32 1.16
N LEU A 363 -10.65 14.73 2.33
CA LEU A 363 -12.02 15.21 2.53
C LEU A 363 -12.30 16.58 1.86
N SER A 364 -11.29 17.46 1.78
CA SER A 364 -11.41 18.77 1.12
C SER A 364 -11.31 18.71 -0.41
N HIS A 365 -10.68 17.67 -0.96
CA HIS A 365 -10.40 17.56 -2.39
C HIS A 365 -10.93 16.23 -2.95
N PRO A 366 -12.26 15.99 -2.91
CA PRO A 366 -12.84 14.76 -3.43
C PRO A 366 -12.52 14.56 -4.93
N ASP A 367 -12.40 15.64 -5.70
CA ASP A 367 -12.06 15.59 -7.12
C ASP A 367 -10.63 15.08 -7.37
N GLU A 368 -9.68 15.34 -6.45
CA GLU A 368 -8.29 14.88 -6.59
C GLU A 368 -8.15 13.35 -6.50
N ILE A 369 -9.08 12.73 -5.75
CA ILE A 369 -9.14 11.29 -5.50
C ILE A 369 -10.31 10.61 -6.21
N ALA A 370 -11.08 11.35 -7.02
CA ALA A 370 -12.24 10.83 -7.71
C ALA A 370 -11.89 9.62 -8.60
N ASN A 371 -12.73 8.59 -8.52
CA ASN A 371 -12.57 7.31 -9.23
C ASN A 371 -11.30 6.52 -8.86
N GLY A 372 -10.53 6.96 -7.87
CA GLY A 372 -9.35 6.24 -7.38
C GLY A 372 -9.72 5.27 -6.29
N LYS A 373 -9.16 4.06 -6.34
CA LYS A 373 -9.27 3.13 -5.22
C LYS A 373 -8.34 3.60 -4.11
N ARG A 374 -8.92 3.80 -2.94
CA ARG A 374 -8.20 4.13 -1.70
C ARG A 374 -7.42 2.90 -1.26
N PHE A 375 -6.14 3.06 -0.94
CA PHE A 375 -5.39 2.02 -0.25
C PHE A 375 -5.55 2.24 1.25
N ASP A 376 -6.13 1.30 2.00
CA ASP A 376 -6.54 1.49 3.40
C ASP A 376 -5.39 1.45 4.41
N TYR A 377 -4.29 2.13 4.08
CA TYR A 377 -3.10 2.25 4.91
C TYR A 377 -2.45 3.63 4.75
N ILE A 378 -2.18 4.29 5.88
CA ILE A 378 -1.32 5.47 5.93
C ILE A 378 0.07 5.02 6.37
N GLY A 379 1.05 5.21 5.49
CA GLY A 379 2.46 5.03 5.85
C GLY A 379 2.95 6.18 6.71
N CYS A 380 3.75 5.87 7.73
CA CYS A 380 4.21 6.86 8.70
C CYS A 380 5.70 6.71 8.98
N SER A 381 6.41 7.85 9.04
CA SER A 381 7.85 7.87 9.30
C SER A 381 8.22 7.39 10.71
N ARG A 382 7.21 7.33 11.59
CA ARG A 382 7.25 6.81 12.96
C ARG A 382 5.90 6.17 13.29
N TYR A 383 5.81 5.50 14.43
CA TYR A 383 4.49 5.19 14.98
C TYR A 383 3.68 6.46 15.22
N ILE A 384 2.38 6.37 15.08
CA ILE A 384 1.48 7.50 15.29
C ILE A 384 1.23 7.73 16.78
N CYS A 385 0.80 8.93 17.14
CA CYS A 385 0.40 9.21 18.52
C CYS A 385 -0.95 8.58 18.87
N LEU A 386 -1.26 8.50 20.16
CA LEU A 386 -2.53 7.92 20.60
C LEU A 386 -3.74 8.68 20.06
N GLN A 387 -3.66 10.01 20.00
CA GLN A 387 -4.74 10.81 19.44
C GLN A 387 -4.93 10.59 17.94
N CYS A 388 -3.85 10.52 17.15
CA CYS A 388 -3.95 10.14 15.74
C CYS A 388 -4.54 8.74 15.59
N SER A 389 -4.13 7.79 16.43
CA SER A 389 -4.68 6.42 16.40
C SER A 389 -6.18 6.39 16.66
N LYS A 390 -6.65 7.09 17.70
CA LYS A 390 -8.10 7.19 17.99
C LYS A 390 -8.87 7.95 16.91
N PHE A 391 -8.25 8.98 16.33
CA PHE A 391 -8.83 9.74 15.23
C PHE A 391 -8.99 8.87 13.97
N LEU A 392 -7.94 8.15 13.56
CA LEU A 392 -7.97 7.31 12.35
C LEU A 392 -8.94 6.13 12.47
N GLN A 393 -9.19 5.62 13.69
CA GLN A 393 -10.21 4.58 13.94
C GLN A 393 -11.64 5.02 13.56
N CYS A 394 -11.89 6.33 13.41
CA CYS A 394 -13.18 6.85 12.97
C CYS A 394 -13.37 6.75 11.45
N PHE A 395 -12.33 6.40 10.70
CA PHE A 395 -12.36 6.23 9.25
C PHE A 395 -12.28 4.74 8.94
N PRO A 396 -13.30 4.14 8.30
CA PRO A 396 -13.38 2.69 8.10
C PRO A 396 -12.10 2.12 7.48
N GLU A 397 -11.66 0.96 7.99
CA GLU A 397 -10.57 0.12 7.46
C GLU A 397 -9.17 0.75 7.42
N LEU A 398 -9.02 2.03 7.79
CA LEU A 398 -7.77 2.76 7.67
C LEU A 398 -6.75 2.30 8.72
N LYS A 399 -5.69 1.65 8.25
CA LYS A 399 -4.60 1.11 9.07
C LYS A 399 -3.36 2.00 9.05
N THR A 400 -2.48 1.80 10.02
CA THR A 400 -1.12 2.34 10.04
C THR A 400 -0.18 1.30 10.63
N ARG A 401 1.13 1.54 10.56
CA ARG A 401 2.13 0.65 11.18
C ARG A 401 1.97 0.43 12.68
N GLY A 402 1.19 1.27 13.37
CA GLY A 402 0.91 1.16 14.80
C GLY A 402 1.06 2.48 15.56
N SER A 403 0.90 2.41 16.89
CA SER A 403 0.89 3.56 17.79
C SER A 403 1.94 3.44 18.88
N HIS A 404 2.64 4.55 19.18
CA HIS A 404 3.54 4.60 20.33
C HIS A 404 2.81 4.90 21.64
N GLY A 405 1.48 5.06 21.62
CA GLY A 405 0.66 5.20 22.82
C GLY A 405 0.88 6.48 23.62
N LYS A 406 1.56 7.50 23.06
CA LYS A 406 1.74 8.78 23.77
C LYS A 406 0.58 9.72 23.52
N LEU A 407 0.19 10.40 24.59
CA LEU A 407 -0.79 11.45 24.63
C LEU A 407 -0.08 12.80 24.64
N TYR A 408 -0.40 13.65 23.67
CA TYR A 408 0.04 15.05 23.68
C TYR A 408 -0.95 15.91 24.48
N ASN A 409 -0.45 16.67 25.44
CA ASN A 409 -1.26 17.46 26.37
C ASN A 409 -2.26 18.41 25.69
N HIS A 410 -1.82 19.21 24.72
CA HIS A 410 -2.63 20.26 24.09
C HIS A 410 -1.97 20.86 22.83
N SER A 411 -0.94 20.21 22.26
CA SER A 411 -0.39 20.58 20.95
C SER A 411 -1.15 19.94 19.80
N TRP A 412 -1.80 18.78 19.98
CA TRP A 412 -2.55 18.11 18.91
C TRP A 412 -3.88 18.82 18.63
N THR A 413 -4.18 19.09 17.36
CA THR A 413 -5.45 19.69 16.93
C THR A 413 -5.89 19.21 15.55
N LEU A 414 -7.13 19.56 15.19
CA LEU A 414 -7.68 19.41 13.84
C LEU A 414 -7.64 20.75 13.07
N PRO A 415 -7.60 20.72 11.72
CA PRO A 415 -7.69 21.92 10.91
C PRO A 415 -9.06 22.61 11.02
N PRO A 416 -9.13 23.93 10.75
CA PRO A 416 -10.40 24.61 10.61
C PRO A 416 -11.18 24.00 9.44
N GLY A 417 -12.47 23.74 9.65
CA GLY A 417 -13.36 23.14 8.66
C GLY A 417 -13.72 24.06 7.49
N ASP A 418 -13.22 25.29 7.48
CA ASP A 418 -13.63 26.37 6.57
C ASP A 418 -13.45 26.02 5.08
N SER A 419 -12.52 25.10 4.75
CA SER A 419 -12.24 24.64 3.37
C SER A 419 -12.86 23.27 3.05
N LEU A 420 -13.71 22.74 3.92
CA LEU A 420 -14.37 21.44 3.74
C LEU A 420 -15.82 21.65 3.29
N GLY A 421 -16.30 20.79 2.39
CA GLY A 421 -17.74 20.65 2.17
C GLY A 421 -18.45 20.14 3.42
N LYS A 422 -19.79 20.30 3.50
CA LYS A 422 -20.59 19.94 4.69
C LYS A 422 -20.31 18.52 5.19
N ASP A 423 -20.24 17.55 4.29
CA ASP A 423 -20.03 16.14 4.65
C ASP A 423 -18.61 15.89 5.19
N GLY A 424 -17.59 16.45 4.54
CA GLY A 424 -16.20 16.35 5.01
C GLY A 424 -15.99 17.05 6.35
N GLN A 425 -16.65 18.19 6.53
CA GLN A 425 -16.64 18.93 7.79
C GLN A 425 -17.32 18.11 8.91
N GLN A 426 -18.48 17.50 8.63
CA GLN A 426 -19.19 16.63 9.55
C GLN A 426 -18.36 15.38 9.93
N ALA A 427 -17.70 14.74 8.97
CA ALA A 427 -16.84 13.58 9.23
C ALA A 427 -15.65 13.93 10.14
N LEU A 428 -14.97 15.06 9.86
CA LEU A 428 -13.86 15.54 10.67
C LEU A 428 -14.29 15.84 12.12
N TYR A 429 -15.46 16.44 12.31
CA TYR A 429 -15.98 16.74 13.64
C TYR A 429 -16.56 15.54 14.37
N ALA A 430 -17.17 14.60 13.66
CA ALA A 430 -17.58 13.33 14.24
C ALA A 430 -16.36 12.60 14.81
N ALA A 431 -15.25 12.52 14.06
CA ALA A 431 -14.00 11.96 14.56
C ALA A 431 -13.46 12.73 15.78
N ALA A 432 -13.53 14.07 15.77
CA ALA A 432 -13.15 14.89 16.92
C ALA A 432 -13.97 14.55 18.18
N ARG A 433 -15.29 14.42 18.01
CA ARG A 433 -16.22 14.07 19.09
C ARG A 433 -15.95 12.68 19.63
N GLU A 434 -15.64 11.71 18.79
CA GLU A 434 -15.30 10.35 19.23
C GLU A 434 -14.00 10.33 20.04
N VAL A 435 -12.95 11.04 19.60
CA VAL A 435 -11.72 11.18 20.38
C VAL A 435 -11.98 11.85 21.73
N THR A 436 -12.80 12.91 21.75
CA THR A 436 -13.22 13.60 22.99
C THR A 436 -14.05 12.70 23.90
N SER A 437 -15.00 11.94 23.33
CA SER A 437 -15.85 10.99 24.03
C SER A 437 -15.03 9.87 24.67
N TRP A 438 -14.05 9.33 23.94
CA TRP A 438 -13.07 8.40 24.49
C TRP A 438 -12.32 9.01 25.67
N MET A 439 -11.74 10.20 25.53
CA MET A 439 -11.04 10.86 26.64
C MET A 439 -11.94 11.11 27.85
N ARG A 440 -13.21 11.47 27.63
CA ARG A 440 -14.22 11.62 28.67
C ARG A 440 -14.47 10.30 29.40
N LYS A 441 -14.67 9.21 28.66
CA LYS A 441 -14.85 7.86 29.22
C LYS A 441 -13.63 7.44 30.03
N GLU A 442 -12.42 7.72 29.56
CA GLU A 442 -11.19 7.45 30.32
C GLU A 442 -11.12 8.29 31.60
N LEU A 443 -11.54 9.56 31.56
CA LEU A 443 -11.56 10.43 32.73
C LEU A 443 -12.58 9.98 33.79
N LEU A 444 -13.78 9.57 33.35
CA LEU A 444 -14.90 9.19 34.23
C LEU A 444 -14.93 7.71 34.59
N GLY A 445 -14.24 6.86 33.83
CA GLY A 445 -14.27 5.41 33.96
C GLY A 445 -13.75 4.95 35.33
N SER A 446 -14.51 4.06 35.96
CA SER A 446 -14.18 3.45 37.25
C SER A 446 -13.23 2.26 37.15
N SER A 447 -12.82 1.88 35.92
CA SER A 447 -11.99 0.70 35.71
C SER A 447 -10.58 0.95 36.22
N ILE A 448 -10.24 0.17 37.25
CA ILE A 448 -8.97 0.05 37.94
C ILE A 448 -7.96 -0.60 36.98
N VAL A 449 -7.71 0.00 35.82
CA VAL A 449 -6.43 -0.22 35.16
C VAL A 449 -5.55 0.88 35.72
N THR A 450 -4.72 0.50 36.68
CA THR A 450 -3.66 1.36 37.21
C THR A 450 -2.73 1.74 36.05
N HIS A 451 -3.12 2.79 35.31
CA HIS A 451 -2.24 3.49 34.40
C HIS A 451 -1.25 4.29 35.25
N HIS A 452 -0.38 3.56 35.95
CA HIS A 452 0.83 4.13 36.53
C HIS A 452 1.53 4.91 35.43
N ARG A 453 2.13 6.04 35.79
CA ARG A 453 2.94 6.83 34.87
C ARG A 453 4.02 5.93 34.27
N LYS A 454 3.77 5.46 33.05
CA LYS A 454 4.65 4.50 32.39
C LYS A 454 5.96 5.20 32.03
N PRO A 455 7.12 4.50 32.07
CA PRO A 455 8.36 5.03 31.52
C PRO A 455 8.13 5.49 30.09
N GLU A 456 8.55 6.71 29.76
CA GLU A 456 8.41 7.22 28.40
C GLU A 456 9.25 6.38 27.44
N VAL A 457 8.62 5.79 26.44
CA VAL A 457 9.33 5.12 25.36
C VAL A 457 9.89 6.18 24.42
N LYS A 458 11.14 6.03 23.93
CA LYS A 458 11.70 6.96 22.96
C LYS A 458 10.83 6.99 21.69
N GLU A 459 10.56 8.18 21.15
CA GLU A 459 9.76 8.32 19.90
C GLU A 459 10.52 7.84 18.67
N SER A 460 11.84 7.77 18.78
CA SER A 460 12.70 7.25 17.73
C SER A 460 12.69 5.73 17.67
N THR A 461 12.06 5.00 18.60
CA THR A 461 12.13 3.54 18.64
C THR A 461 11.71 2.95 17.30
N ILE A 462 12.63 2.16 16.74
CA ILE A 462 12.50 1.36 15.52
C ILE A 462 11.03 1.01 15.29
N GLY A 463 10.45 1.71 14.32
CA GLY A 463 9.17 1.31 13.74
C GLY A 463 9.37 -0.09 13.20
N GLY A 464 8.51 -1.02 13.60
CA GLY A 464 8.59 -2.47 13.37
C GLY A 464 8.43 -2.89 11.92
N SER A 465 8.89 -2.09 10.96
CA SER A 465 9.28 -2.63 9.68
C SER A 465 10.57 -3.39 9.94
N LEU A 466 10.43 -4.68 10.23
CA LEU A 466 11.53 -5.62 10.27
C LEU A 466 12.40 -5.38 9.02
N MET A 467 13.69 -5.08 9.21
CA MET A 467 14.64 -5.14 8.08
C MET A 467 14.81 -6.58 7.56
N SER A 468 14.12 -7.57 8.16
CA SER A 468 14.15 -8.98 7.78
C SER A 468 13.17 -9.37 6.67
N VAL A 469 12.38 -8.45 6.08
CA VAL A 469 11.36 -8.82 5.08
C VAL A 469 11.93 -9.07 3.67
N PHE A 470 13.24 -8.92 3.45
CA PHE A 470 13.88 -9.29 2.19
C PHE A 470 14.79 -10.52 2.34
N GLU A 471 14.27 -11.63 2.82
CA GLU A 471 14.81 -12.92 2.38
C GLU A 471 14.35 -13.13 0.93
N THR A 472 15.10 -12.55 -0.01
CA THR A 472 15.01 -12.99 -1.39
C THR A 472 15.70 -14.34 -1.48
N SER A 473 14.91 -15.41 -1.30
CA SER A 473 15.27 -16.71 -1.85
C SER A 473 15.54 -16.54 -3.35
N GLN A 474 16.33 -17.44 -3.93
CA GLN A 474 16.62 -17.43 -5.37
C GLN A 474 15.33 -17.46 -6.22
N GLU A 475 14.24 -18.02 -5.68
CA GLU A 475 12.89 -18.03 -6.23
C GLU A 475 12.21 -16.65 -6.20
N GLY A 476 12.38 -15.87 -5.12
CA GLY A 476 11.87 -14.50 -5.01
C GLY A 476 12.50 -13.53 -6.02
N HIS A 477 13.79 -13.71 -6.35
CA HIS A 477 14.45 -12.95 -7.40
C HIS A 477 13.86 -13.26 -8.79
N GLN A 478 13.61 -14.54 -9.08
CA GLN A 478 13.01 -14.96 -10.37
C GLN A 478 11.57 -14.46 -10.52
N GLN A 479 10.76 -14.52 -9.47
CA GLN A 479 9.39 -13.99 -9.48
C GLN A 479 9.36 -12.46 -9.60
N SER A 480 10.19 -11.75 -8.83
CA SER A 480 10.36 -10.29 -8.94
C SER A 480 10.77 -9.86 -10.34
N HIS A 481 11.72 -10.58 -10.95
CA HIS A 481 12.14 -10.35 -12.32
C HIS A 481 11.01 -10.63 -13.30
N ALA A 482 10.27 -11.73 -13.15
CA ALA A 482 9.12 -12.06 -13.99
C ALA A 482 7.99 -11.02 -13.91
N ILE A 483 7.68 -10.50 -12.72
CA ILE A 483 6.71 -9.41 -12.52
C ILE A 483 7.21 -8.12 -13.18
N SER A 484 8.47 -7.76 -12.96
CA SER A 484 9.08 -6.56 -13.55
C SER A 484 9.07 -6.62 -15.07
N GLU A 485 9.48 -7.76 -15.64
CA GLU A 485 9.46 -8.02 -17.09
C GLU A 485 8.04 -8.01 -17.66
N HIS A 486 7.08 -8.61 -16.97
CA HIS A 486 5.68 -8.61 -17.38
C HIS A 486 5.12 -7.18 -17.43
N LEU A 487 5.35 -6.39 -16.39
CA LEU A 487 4.92 -4.99 -16.33
C LEU A 487 5.68 -4.14 -17.36
N TYR A 488 6.97 -4.38 -17.57
CA TYR A 488 7.76 -3.71 -18.60
C TYR A 488 7.18 -3.97 -19.99
N ARG A 489 6.85 -5.24 -20.33
CA ARG A 489 6.22 -5.60 -21.61
C ARG A 489 4.85 -4.97 -21.75
N GLN A 490 4.01 -5.03 -20.70
CA GLN A 490 2.70 -4.39 -20.70
C GLN A 490 2.80 -2.87 -20.95
N ARG A 491 3.78 -2.20 -20.32
CA ARG A 491 4.06 -0.78 -20.53
C ARG A 491 4.57 -0.52 -21.96
N ALA A 492 5.51 -1.31 -22.47
CA ALA A 492 6.05 -1.17 -23.83
C ALA A 492 4.96 -1.38 -24.91
N GLU A 493 4.06 -2.33 -24.71
CA GLU A 493 2.91 -2.57 -25.60
C GLU A 493 1.92 -1.39 -25.59
N ALA A 494 1.68 -0.77 -24.43
CA ALA A 494 0.87 0.45 -24.32
C ALA A 494 1.51 1.66 -25.02
N PHE A 495 2.85 1.75 -25.06
CA PHE A 495 3.60 2.77 -25.81
C PHE A 495 3.65 2.51 -27.33
N HIS A 496 3.63 1.25 -27.77
CA HIS A 496 3.63 0.91 -29.20
C HIS A 496 2.23 0.97 -29.84
N GLY A 497 1.16 0.84 -29.06
CA GLY A 497 -0.22 1.02 -29.52
C GLY A 497 -0.54 2.43 -30.05
N THR A 498 0.23 3.45 -29.65
CA THR A 498 0.12 4.83 -30.15
C THR A 498 1.02 5.13 -31.35
N SER A 499 1.91 4.21 -31.76
CA SER A 499 2.90 4.45 -32.83
C SER A 499 2.66 3.63 -34.11
N SER A 500 1.69 2.71 -34.14
CA SER A 500 1.48 1.75 -35.24
C SER A 500 0.60 2.24 -36.41
N HIS A 501 0.48 3.55 -36.62
CA HIS A 501 -0.10 4.12 -37.83
C HIS A 501 0.83 5.12 -38.50
N ASN A 502 2.08 4.72 -38.76
CA ASN A 502 2.83 5.25 -39.89
C ASN A 502 4.04 4.39 -40.24
N ARG A 503 3.84 3.31 -41.00
CA ARG A 503 4.91 2.74 -41.85
C ARG A 503 4.34 2.20 -43.15
N ASN A 504 4.73 2.85 -44.24
CA ASN A 504 4.94 2.42 -45.64
C ASN A 504 5.04 3.73 -46.45
N PHE A 505 6.05 4.12 -47.22
CA PHE A 505 7.28 3.61 -47.86
C PHE A 505 8.14 4.91 -48.10
N SER A 506 9.48 5.01 -48.20
CA SER A 506 10.43 4.32 -49.08
C SER A 506 11.88 4.85 -48.87
N SER A 507 12.87 3.94 -48.93
CA SER A 507 14.26 4.04 -49.47
C SER A 507 15.28 5.14 -49.03
N LEU A 508 16.41 4.64 -48.48
CA LEU A 508 17.76 5.20 -48.20
C LEU A 508 18.61 5.60 -49.46
N PRO A 509 19.88 6.12 -49.39
CA PRO A 509 20.69 6.72 -48.30
C PRO A 509 21.57 7.96 -48.67
N ASN A 510 22.40 8.43 -47.70
CA ASN A 510 23.59 9.32 -47.72
C ASN A 510 23.32 10.82 -47.40
N SER A 511 24.12 11.60 -46.67
CA SER A 511 25.43 11.46 -45.98
C SER A 511 25.66 12.74 -45.13
N LEU A 512 26.24 12.56 -43.94
CA LEU A 512 27.16 13.44 -43.17
C LEU A 512 26.88 14.94 -42.88
N GLN A 513 27.20 15.27 -41.61
CA GLN A 513 27.78 16.49 -41.03
C GLN A 513 26.88 17.52 -40.30
N ASP A 514 27.19 17.62 -39.01
CA ASP A 514 27.48 18.81 -38.18
C ASP A 514 26.35 19.64 -37.52
N GLU A 515 26.46 19.60 -36.18
CA GLU A 515 26.48 20.68 -35.18
C GLU A 515 25.42 21.80 -35.11
N GLU A 516 25.06 22.02 -33.84
CA GLU A 516 24.81 23.30 -33.16
C GLU A 516 23.38 23.89 -33.05
N THR A 517 23.01 24.01 -31.76
CA THR A 517 22.26 25.10 -31.09
C THR A 517 20.76 25.33 -31.36
N SER A 518 20.01 24.99 -30.30
CA SER A 518 18.92 25.75 -29.64
C SER A 518 18.41 27.04 -30.27
N ILE A 519 17.08 27.17 -30.40
CA ILE A 519 16.25 28.30 -29.93
C ILE A 519 14.79 27.83 -29.75
N VAL A 520 14.20 28.27 -28.64
CA VAL A 520 12.79 28.13 -28.25
C VAL A 520 11.95 29.13 -29.03
N GLU A 521 10.87 28.71 -29.68
CA GLU A 521 9.77 29.60 -30.02
C GLU A 521 8.41 29.01 -29.66
N VAL A 522 7.72 29.77 -28.82
CA VAL A 522 6.35 29.60 -28.36
C VAL A 522 5.43 30.08 -29.48
N TYR A 523 4.51 29.22 -29.95
CA TYR A 523 3.42 29.63 -30.83
C TYR A 523 2.06 29.33 -30.20
N ASP A 524 1.28 30.41 -30.15
CA ASP A 524 -0.04 30.57 -29.56
C ASP A 524 -1.13 29.90 -30.42
N MET A 525 -2.15 29.37 -29.78
CA MET A 525 -3.22 28.56 -30.41
C MET A 525 -4.44 29.43 -30.77
N THR A 526 -4.90 29.34 -32.01
CA THR A 526 -6.27 29.73 -32.40
C THR A 526 -7.09 28.50 -32.85
N PRO A 527 -8.43 28.50 -32.67
CA PRO A 527 -9.21 27.26 -32.64
C PRO A 527 -10.04 26.96 -33.91
N ALA A 528 -10.24 25.66 -34.12
CA ALA A 528 -11.35 24.96 -34.79
C ALA A 528 -11.20 24.58 -36.29
N GLU A 529 -10.82 23.32 -36.51
CA GLU A 529 -11.51 22.44 -37.46
C GLU A 529 -11.91 21.14 -36.74
N SER A 530 -13.19 20.79 -36.79
CA SER A 530 -13.73 19.58 -36.16
C SER A 530 -13.29 18.34 -36.93
N ALA A 531 -12.08 17.85 -36.66
CA ALA A 531 -11.56 16.62 -37.24
C ALA A 531 -12.54 15.46 -37.03
N ILE A 532 -12.98 14.87 -38.14
CA ILE A 532 -13.79 13.64 -38.19
C ILE A 532 -12.91 12.52 -37.62
N SER A 533 -13.39 11.86 -36.57
CA SER A 533 -12.66 10.80 -35.85
C SER A 533 -13.48 9.52 -35.82
N SER A 534 -12.89 8.36 -35.55
CA SER A 534 -13.65 7.11 -35.40
C SER A 534 -14.34 7.03 -34.03
N CYS A 535 -15.51 6.38 -34.01
CA CYS A 535 -16.23 6.10 -32.79
C CYS A 535 -15.49 5.05 -31.97
N THR A 536 -15.29 5.30 -30.68
CA THR A 536 -14.55 4.39 -29.78
C THR A 536 -15.23 3.02 -29.59
N THR A 537 -16.50 2.87 -29.97
CA THR A 537 -17.28 1.64 -29.76
C THR A 537 -17.54 0.86 -31.05
N CYS A 538 -17.93 1.52 -32.13
CA CYS A 538 -18.25 0.87 -33.41
C CYS A 538 -17.27 1.20 -34.53
N PHE A 539 -16.27 2.05 -34.27
CA PHE A 539 -15.27 2.52 -35.22
C PHE A 539 -15.78 3.36 -36.40
N ASP A 540 -17.10 3.60 -36.50
CA ASP A 540 -17.68 4.49 -37.51
C ASP A 540 -17.23 5.95 -37.36
N LYS A 541 -17.14 6.68 -38.47
CA LYS A 541 -16.78 8.11 -38.48
C LYS A 541 -17.81 8.93 -37.69
N THR A 542 -17.34 9.72 -36.73
CA THR A 542 -18.15 10.60 -35.89
C THR A 542 -17.42 11.88 -35.51
N THR A 543 -18.16 12.99 -35.50
CA THR A 543 -17.73 14.26 -34.89
C THR A 543 -18.26 14.40 -33.45
N ARG A 544 -19.26 13.60 -33.07
CA ARG A 544 -19.95 13.67 -31.78
C ARG A 544 -19.03 13.20 -30.66
N ARG A 545 -18.86 14.07 -29.67
CA ARG A 545 -18.11 13.80 -28.44
C ARG A 545 -19.01 13.21 -27.37
N CYS A 546 -18.40 12.56 -26.38
CA CYS A 546 -19.06 12.14 -25.15
C CYS A 546 -19.79 13.34 -24.54
N SER A 547 -21.08 13.16 -24.29
CA SER A 547 -21.96 14.20 -23.76
C SER A 547 -21.62 14.61 -22.33
N TYR A 548 -20.88 13.76 -21.60
CA TYR A 548 -20.47 14.00 -20.22
C TYR A 548 -19.08 14.63 -20.12
N CYS A 549 -18.03 13.96 -20.59
CA CYS A 549 -16.65 14.41 -20.40
C CYS A 549 -16.05 15.15 -21.61
N ARG A 550 -16.74 15.14 -22.77
CA ARG A 550 -16.27 15.69 -24.05
C ARG A 550 -14.94 15.12 -24.59
N GLN A 551 -14.37 14.08 -23.97
CA GLN A 551 -13.10 13.46 -24.41
C GLN A 551 -13.30 12.25 -25.34
N GLY A 552 -14.36 11.45 -25.15
CA GLY A 552 -14.64 10.27 -25.98
C GLY A 552 -15.36 10.62 -27.27
N ARG A 553 -15.29 9.75 -28.30
CA ARG A 553 -15.98 9.96 -29.58
C ARG A 553 -17.03 8.87 -29.79
N PHE A 554 -18.30 9.26 -29.82
CA PHE A 554 -19.41 8.31 -29.87
C PHE A 554 -20.44 8.67 -30.91
N CYS A 555 -20.72 7.71 -31.79
CA CYS A 555 -21.66 7.83 -32.88
C CYS A 555 -23.06 8.30 -32.41
N ASN A 556 -23.54 7.73 -31.30
CA ASN A 556 -24.86 7.97 -30.72
C ASN A 556 -24.89 7.56 -29.23
N LYS A 557 -26.03 7.76 -28.56
CA LYS A 557 -26.21 7.40 -27.14
C LYS A 557 -26.00 5.89 -26.87
N ARG A 558 -26.21 5.01 -27.86
CA ARG A 558 -25.99 3.56 -27.73
C ARG A 558 -24.50 3.22 -27.73
N CYS A 559 -23.73 3.78 -28.67
CA CYS A 559 -22.26 3.73 -28.67
C CYS A 559 -21.70 4.25 -27.33
N GLU A 560 -22.22 5.38 -26.87
CA GLU A 560 -21.82 6.02 -25.62
C GLU A 560 -22.16 5.17 -24.39
N ARG A 561 -23.35 4.58 -24.30
CA ARG A 561 -23.68 3.63 -23.21
C ARG A 561 -22.81 2.37 -23.22
N ARG A 562 -22.35 1.93 -24.40
CA ARG A 562 -21.40 0.82 -24.60
C ARG A 562 -19.95 1.29 -24.63
N MET A 563 -19.63 2.45 -24.06
CA MET A 563 -18.26 2.94 -23.97
C MET A 563 -17.36 1.91 -23.29
N PRO A 564 -16.10 1.78 -23.73
CA PRO A 564 -15.16 0.88 -23.08
C PRO A 564 -14.94 1.29 -21.62
N LEU A 565 -14.60 0.31 -20.77
CA LEU A 565 -14.33 0.56 -19.35
C LEU A 565 -13.27 1.64 -19.15
N SER A 566 -12.21 1.65 -19.98
CA SER A 566 -11.17 2.67 -19.98
C SER A 566 -11.68 4.11 -20.16
N HIS A 567 -12.77 4.29 -20.92
CA HIS A 567 -13.43 5.59 -21.05
C HIS A 567 -14.37 5.86 -19.88
N LEU A 568 -15.17 4.88 -19.45
CA LEU A 568 -16.10 5.02 -18.33
C LEU A 568 -15.36 5.40 -17.03
N LEU A 569 -14.19 4.81 -16.77
CA LEU A 569 -13.33 5.14 -15.61
C LEU A 569 -12.85 6.60 -15.59
N LYS A 570 -12.67 7.20 -16.78
CA LYS A 570 -12.25 8.60 -16.95
C LYS A 570 -13.44 9.55 -17.12
N CYS A 571 -14.65 9.01 -17.26
CA CYS A 571 -15.86 9.75 -17.59
C CYS A 571 -16.83 9.76 -16.41
N ASN A 572 -17.26 10.93 -15.94
CA ASN A 572 -18.22 11.05 -14.85
C ASN A 572 -19.68 10.76 -15.28
N MET A 573 -19.91 9.75 -16.12
CA MET A 573 -21.25 9.41 -16.62
C MET A 573 -22.07 8.69 -15.55
N ARG A 574 -21.46 7.75 -14.82
CA ARG A 574 -22.03 7.02 -13.68
C ARG A 574 -20.93 6.27 -12.92
N GLN A 575 -21.23 5.81 -11.71
CA GLN A 575 -20.35 4.95 -10.94
C GLN A 575 -20.05 3.64 -11.68
N VAL A 576 -18.80 3.19 -11.62
CA VAL A 576 -18.35 1.90 -12.14
C VAL A 576 -18.69 0.80 -11.13
N THR A 577 -19.21 -0.31 -11.63
CA THR A 577 -19.73 -1.43 -10.82
C THR A 577 -19.02 -2.73 -11.18
N SER A 578 -19.14 -3.78 -10.37
CA SER A 578 -18.59 -5.11 -10.70
C SER A 578 -19.14 -5.67 -12.02
N ALA A 579 -20.36 -5.30 -12.43
CA ALA A 579 -20.92 -5.67 -13.73
C ALA A 579 -20.15 -5.03 -14.91
N ASP A 580 -19.57 -3.84 -14.72
CA ASP A 580 -18.77 -3.17 -15.74
C ASP A 580 -17.44 -3.88 -15.98
N TYR A 581 -16.82 -4.38 -14.91
CA TYR A 581 -15.61 -5.19 -14.97
C TYR A 581 -15.89 -6.56 -15.60
N LEU A 582 -16.95 -7.26 -15.16
CA LEU A 582 -17.34 -8.54 -15.77
C LEU A 582 -17.64 -8.40 -17.27
N TYR A 583 -18.33 -7.33 -17.67
CA TYR A 583 -18.61 -7.06 -19.08
C TYR A 583 -17.32 -6.87 -19.90
N GLN A 584 -16.31 -6.21 -19.32
CA GLN A 584 -15.00 -6.04 -19.96
C GLN A 584 -14.29 -7.38 -20.13
N ASP A 585 -14.22 -8.18 -19.07
CA ASP A 585 -13.54 -9.49 -19.06
C ASP A 585 -14.20 -10.45 -20.07
N VAL A 586 -15.53 -10.48 -20.11
CA VAL A 586 -16.32 -11.22 -21.10
C VAL A 586 -16.09 -10.74 -22.53
N ARG A 587 -15.89 -9.43 -22.72
CA ARG A 587 -15.61 -8.86 -24.05
C ARG A 587 -14.23 -9.28 -24.55
N GLU A 588 -13.27 -9.37 -23.65
CA GLU A 588 -11.87 -9.74 -23.92
C GLU A 588 -11.62 -11.27 -23.87
N ASP A 589 -12.63 -12.06 -23.52
CA ASP A 589 -12.56 -13.52 -23.36
C ASP A 589 -11.56 -13.95 -22.25
N ILE A 590 -11.54 -13.18 -21.16
CA ILE A 590 -10.66 -13.39 -20.00
C ILE A 590 -11.48 -13.88 -18.80
N ILE A 591 -10.90 -14.75 -17.98
CA ILE A 591 -11.50 -15.15 -16.69
C ILE A 591 -11.30 -14.02 -15.67
N PRO A 592 -12.36 -13.54 -14.99
CA PRO A 592 -12.24 -12.44 -14.04
C PRO A 592 -11.22 -12.69 -12.93
N THR A 593 -10.37 -11.68 -12.70
CA THR A 593 -9.37 -11.65 -11.62
C THR A 593 -9.72 -10.66 -10.51
N ASP A 594 -10.63 -9.71 -10.76
CA ASP A 594 -11.11 -8.76 -9.76
C ASP A 594 -11.91 -9.49 -8.67
N SER A 595 -11.52 -9.31 -7.40
CA SER A 595 -12.11 -10.04 -6.27
C SER A 595 -13.60 -9.76 -6.08
N GLN A 596 -14.05 -8.53 -6.34
CA GLN A 596 -15.45 -8.17 -6.22
C GLN A 596 -16.28 -8.82 -7.32
N VAL A 597 -15.79 -8.85 -8.56
CA VAL A 597 -16.44 -9.59 -9.68
C VAL A 597 -16.54 -11.07 -9.37
N ARG A 598 -15.45 -11.64 -8.86
CA ARG A 598 -15.40 -13.08 -8.57
C ARG A 598 -16.37 -13.49 -7.46
N GLN A 599 -16.54 -12.63 -6.46
CA GLN A 599 -17.53 -12.81 -5.40
C GLN A 599 -18.97 -12.58 -5.94
N ASP A 600 -19.22 -11.42 -6.55
CA ASP A 600 -20.56 -10.99 -6.95
C ASP A 600 -21.21 -11.91 -8.00
N TYR A 601 -20.38 -12.56 -8.82
CA TYR A 601 -20.81 -13.41 -9.93
C TYR A 601 -20.29 -14.85 -9.81
N TRP A 602 -19.96 -15.28 -8.58
CA TRP A 602 -19.73 -16.67 -8.18
C TRP A 602 -18.53 -17.41 -8.79
N PHE A 603 -17.54 -16.69 -9.33
CA PHE A 603 -16.31 -17.34 -9.80
C PHE A 603 -15.52 -18.00 -8.67
N ASP A 604 -15.63 -17.49 -7.44
CA ASP A 604 -15.00 -18.12 -6.26
C ASP A 604 -15.71 -19.41 -5.82
N ARG A 605 -16.90 -19.69 -6.35
CA ARG A 605 -17.64 -20.95 -6.12
C ARG A 605 -17.27 -22.04 -7.14
N CYS A 606 -16.35 -21.75 -8.05
CA CYS A 606 -15.83 -22.71 -9.03
C CYS A 606 -14.66 -23.50 -8.44
N GLN A 607 -14.68 -24.82 -8.61
CA GLN A 607 -13.63 -25.72 -8.10
C GLN A 607 -12.45 -25.88 -9.06
N SER A 608 -12.65 -25.51 -10.33
CA SER A 608 -11.64 -25.70 -11.38
C SER A 608 -11.74 -24.60 -12.43
N SER A 609 -10.64 -24.37 -13.15
CA SER A 609 -10.63 -23.43 -14.27
C SER A 609 -11.59 -23.81 -15.41
N TYR A 610 -12.00 -25.08 -15.48
CA TYR A 610 -13.05 -25.52 -16.40
C TYR A 610 -14.41 -24.92 -16.01
N GLU A 611 -14.75 -24.95 -14.73
CA GLU A 611 -16.00 -24.35 -14.21
C GLU A 611 -15.98 -22.84 -14.37
N GLU A 612 -14.85 -22.18 -14.06
CA GLU A 612 -14.69 -20.73 -14.27
C GLU A 612 -14.93 -20.33 -15.73
N SER A 613 -14.38 -21.10 -16.67
CA SER A 613 -14.59 -20.89 -18.10
C SER A 613 -16.05 -21.12 -18.52
N HIS A 614 -16.75 -22.08 -17.90
CA HIS A 614 -18.18 -22.31 -18.18
C HIS A 614 -19.05 -21.17 -17.67
N LEU A 615 -18.72 -20.64 -16.49
CA LEU A 615 -19.40 -19.51 -15.91
C LEU A 615 -19.14 -18.21 -16.69
N ALA A 616 -17.90 -17.96 -17.13
CA ALA A 616 -17.57 -16.87 -18.04
C ALA A 616 -18.35 -16.99 -19.37
N GLY A 617 -18.44 -18.21 -19.93
CA GLY A 617 -19.22 -18.50 -21.13
C GLY A 617 -20.73 -18.25 -20.95
N LEU A 618 -21.27 -18.49 -19.76
CA LEU A 618 -22.66 -18.16 -19.42
C LEU A 618 -22.89 -16.64 -19.47
N PHE A 619 -22.04 -15.85 -18.80
CA PHE A 619 -22.14 -14.40 -18.80
C PHE A 619 -21.88 -13.80 -20.19
N ALA A 620 -20.99 -14.40 -21.00
CA ALA A 620 -20.84 -14.06 -22.40
C ALA A 620 -22.11 -14.31 -23.21
N GLY A 621 -22.81 -15.40 -22.92
CA GLY A 621 -24.15 -15.68 -23.42
C GLY A 621 -25.11 -14.51 -23.17
N LEU A 622 -25.18 -14.02 -21.93
CA LEU A 622 -26.10 -12.95 -21.52
C LEU A 622 -25.74 -11.57 -22.10
N LEU A 623 -24.46 -11.21 -22.05
CA LEU A 623 -23.99 -9.84 -22.32
C LEU A 623 -23.63 -9.60 -23.80
N ARG A 624 -23.28 -10.66 -24.54
CA ARG A 624 -22.74 -10.54 -25.90
C ARG A 624 -23.52 -11.33 -26.94
N TYR A 625 -23.87 -12.58 -26.64
CA TYR A 625 -24.36 -13.52 -27.67
C TYR A 625 -25.89 -13.71 -27.70
N HIS A 626 -26.61 -13.26 -26.67
CA HIS A 626 -28.07 -13.28 -26.65
C HIS A 626 -28.67 -12.38 -27.76
N HIS A 627 -29.82 -12.75 -28.32
CA HIS A 627 -30.51 -11.93 -29.34
C HIS A 627 -30.89 -10.53 -28.82
N PHE A 628 -31.23 -10.46 -27.53
CA PHE A 628 -31.46 -9.23 -26.78
C PHE A 628 -30.52 -9.22 -25.57
N PRO A 629 -29.24 -8.84 -25.76
CA PRO A 629 -28.26 -8.91 -24.69
C PRO A 629 -28.61 -7.91 -23.60
N ILE A 630 -28.49 -8.34 -22.34
CA ILE A 630 -28.69 -7.45 -21.21
C ILE A 630 -27.56 -6.44 -21.15
N THR A 631 -27.87 -5.29 -20.58
CA THR A 631 -26.90 -4.25 -20.29
C THR A 631 -26.18 -4.55 -18.98
N ARG A 632 -24.98 -4.00 -18.84
CA ARG A 632 -24.20 -4.04 -17.59
C ARG A 632 -24.93 -3.36 -16.43
N GLU A 633 -25.74 -2.34 -16.70
CA GLU A 633 -26.59 -1.69 -15.70
C GLU A 633 -27.71 -2.63 -15.22
N GLU A 634 -28.38 -3.35 -16.13
CA GLU A 634 -29.37 -4.37 -15.77
C GLU A 634 -28.75 -5.51 -14.98
N LEU A 635 -27.56 -5.98 -15.36
CA LEU A 635 -26.85 -7.02 -14.61
C LEU A 635 -26.49 -6.56 -13.19
N HIS A 636 -25.98 -5.34 -13.05
CA HIS A 636 -25.70 -4.75 -11.73
C HIS A 636 -26.99 -4.62 -10.91
N GLN A 637 -28.08 -4.17 -11.53
CA GLN A 637 -29.38 -4.07 -10.88
C GLN A 637 -29.89 -5.43 -10.40
N TRP A 638 -29.71 -6.49 -11.20
CA TRP A 638 -30.09 -7.85 -10.78
C TRP A 638 -29.32 -8.32 -9.55
N LYS A 639 -28.06 -7.91 -9.40
CA LYS A 639 -27.26 -8.17 -8.19
C LYS A 639 -27.67 -7.28 -7.00
N SER A 640 -27.98 -6.00 -7.25
CA SER A 640 -28.20 -4.98 -6.20
C SER A 640 -29.62 -4.92 -5.64
N ASP A 641 -30.66 -5.15 -6.43
CA ASP A 641 -32.06 -4.87 -6.05
C ASP A 641 -32.64 -5.84 -4.99
N SER A 642 -32.01 -6.99 -4.77
CA SER A 642 -32.50 -7.98 -3.80
C SER A 642 -31.43 -8.53 -2.85
N GLY A 643 -30.14 -8.35 -3.15
CA GLY A 643 -29.04 -8.92 -2.36
C GLY A 643 -28.99 -10.45 -2.34
N ASP A 644 -29.97 -11.14 -2.94
CA ASP A 644 -30.15 -12.59 -2.88
C ASP A 644 -29.68 -13.26 -4.17
N ASN A 645 -28.87 -14.30 -4.03
CA ASN A 645 -28.36 -15.06 -5.15
C ASN A 645 -29.49 -15.80 -5.89
N GLU A 646 -30.57 -16.18 -5.20
CA GLU A 646 -31.72 -16.84 -5.81
C GLU A 646 -32.37 -15.96 -6.90
N TYR A 647 -32.46 -14.65 -6.65
CA TYR A 647 -33.03 -13.71 -7.60
C TYR A 647 -32.16 -13.56 -8.86
N LEU A 648 -30.84 -13.43 -8.69
CA LEU A 648 -29.92 -13.33 -9.83
C LEU A 648 -29.95 -14.61 -10.67
N VAL A 649 -29.94 -15.78 -10.04
CA VAL A 649 -30.09 -17.09 -10.72
C VAL A 649 -31.40 -17.14 -11.51
N LYS A 650 -32.52 -16.76 -10.89
CA LYS A 650 -33.83 -16.74 -11.53
C LYS A 650 -33.85 -15.86 -12.78
N ARG A 651 -33.31 -14.64 -12.71
CA ARG A 651 -33.25 -13.72 -13.85
C ARG A 651 -32.39 -14.26 -15.00
N ILE A 652 -31.28 -14.92 -14.69
CA ILE A 652 -30.44 -15.57 -15.69
C ILE A 652 -31.22 -16.68 -16.41
N VAL A 653 -31.93 -17.53 -15.66
CA VAL A 653 -32.77 -18.61 -16.22
C VAL A 653 -33.86 -18.05 -17.12
N GLU A 654 -34.64 -17.08 -16.63
CA GLU A 654 -35.69 -16.40 -17.41
C GLU A 654 -35.14 -15.88 -18.75
N LYS A 655 -33.94 -15.27 -18.73
CA LYS A 655 -33.33 -14.70 -19.94
C LYS A 655 -32.96 -15.76 -20.96
N PHE A 656 -32.37 -16.88 -20.53
CA PHE A 656 -32.02 -17.97 -21.46
C PHE A 656 -33.23 -18.76 -21.97
N GLU A 657 -34.33 -18.82 -21.21
CA GLU A 657 -35.58 -19.46 -21.63
C GLU A 657 -36.32 -18.68 -22.75
N GLU A 658 -35.99 -17.40 -22.97
CA GLU A 658 -36.47 -16.63 -24.12
C GLU A 658 -35.93 -17.18 -25.46
N LEU A 659 -34.86 -17.99 -25.44
CA LEU A 659 -34.23 -18.52 -26.64
C LEU A 659 -34.97 -19.75 -27.20
N PRO A 660 -35.01 -19.94 -28.53
CA PRO A 660 -35.56 -21.15 -29.14
C PRO A 660 -34.87 -22.43 -28.63
N LYS A 661 -35.59 -23.56 -28.63
CA LYS A 661 -35.02 -24.88 -28.26
C LYS A 661 -33.77 -25.16 -29.10
N GLY A 662 -32.61 -25.26 -28.43
CA GLY A 662 -31.29 -25.45 -29.04
C GLY A 662 -30.38 -24.21 -29.05
N GLY A 663 -30.91 -23.01 -28.74
CA GLY A 663 -30.16 -21.75 -28.73
C GLY A 663 -29.41 -21.44 -27.43
N THR A 664 -29.63 -22.20 -26.36
CA THR A 664 -29.10 -21.90 -25.02
C THR A 664 -27.62 -22.28 -24.81
N GLY A 665 -27.05 -23.07 -25.71
CA GLY A 665 -25.65 -23.50 -25.66
C GLY A 665 -25.29 -24.44 -24.50
N ARG A 666 -24.05 -24.94 -24.51
CA ARG A 666 -23.53 -25.88 -23.50
C ARG A 666 -23.33 -25.25 -22.11
N TYR A 667 -23.12 -23.94 -22.04
CA TYR A 667 -22.83 -23.21 -20.80
C TYR A 667 -24.07 -23.09 -19.92
N PHE A 668 -25.23 -22.81 -20.50
CA PHE A 668 -26.51 -22.77 -19.76
C PHE A 668 -26.90 -24.14 -19.21
N ALA A 669 -26.73 -25.20 -20.02
CA ALA A 669 -26.97 -26.57 -19.56
C ALA A 669 -26.04 -26.98 -18.39
N TRP A 670 -24.78 -26.54 -18.43
CA TRP A 670 -23.86 -26.72 -17.30
C TRP A 670 -24.33 -25.92 -16.07
N PHE A 671 -24.72 -24.65 -16.25
CA PHE A 671 -25.21 -23.80 -15.16
C PHE A 671 -26.42 -24.41 -14.44
N LEU A 672 -27.41 -24.94 -15.18
CA LEU A 672 -28.59 -25.59 -14.60
C LEU A 672 -28.23 -26.81 -13.74
N ARG A 673 -27.20 -27.59 -14.12
CA ARG A 673 -26.73 -28.75 -13.32
C ARG A 673 -26.08 -28.33 -12.00
N HIS A 674 -25.57 -27.10 -11.92
CA HIS A 674 -24.87 -26.56 -10.76
C HIS A 674 -25.67 -25.45 -10.06
N ARG A 675 -26.93 -25.23 -10.48
CA ARG A 675 -27.80 -24.13 -10.05
C ARG A 675 -27.86 -23.97 -8.54
N ASN A 676 -28.10 -25.08 -7.83
CA ASN A 676 -28.24 -25.10 -6.38
C ASN A 676 -27.01 -24.48 -5.66
N ARG A 677 -25.80 -24.59 -6.24
CA ARG A 677 -24.57 -23.99 -5.66
C ARG A 677 -24.59 -22.47 -5.72
N PHE A 678 -25.17 -21.92 -6.78
CA PHE A 678 -25.23 -20.47 -6.99
C PHE A 678 -26.35 -19.83 -6.19
N GLU A 679 -27.43 -20.55 -5.88
CA GLU A 679 -28.53 -20.06 -5.04
C GLU A 679 -28.17 -19.96 -3.55
N LEU A 680 -27.12 -20.68 -3.08
CA LEU A 680 -26.73 -20.66 -1.67
C LEU A 680 -26.27 -19.26 -1.20
N PRO A 681 -26.51 -18.90 0.07
CA PRO A 681 -25.91 -17.73 0.70
C PRO A 681 -24.38 -17.81 0.73
N ASP A 682 -23.71 -16.64 0.75
CA ASP A 682 -22.25 -16.58 0.88
C ASP A 682 -21.79 -17.25 2.18
N GLY A 683 -20.72 -18.04 2.11
CA GLY A 683 -20.16 -18.76 3.27
C GLY A 683 -20.90 -20.02 3.70
N HIS A 684 -21.91 -20.49 2.94
CA HIS A 684 -22.60 -21.73 3.25
C HIS A 684 -21.67 -22.96 3.15
N GLU A 685 -21.71 -23.86 4.14
CA GLU A 685 -20.79 -25.02 4.26
C GLU A 685 -20.81 -25.97 3.05
N SER A 686 -21.92 -26.02 2.32
CA SER A 686 -22.05 -26.79 1.08
C SER A 686 -21.45 -26.14 -0.17
N ILE A 687 -20.92 -24.91 -0.06
CA ILE A 687 -20.15 -24.28 -1.13
C ILE A 687 -18.77 -24.96 -1.17
N PRO A 688 -18.41 -25.61 -2.28
CA PRO A 688 -17.17 -26.37 -2.33
C PRO A 688 -15.95 -25.44 -2.29
N GLN A 689 -15.01 -25.73 -1.40
CA GLN A 689 -13.71 -25.06 -1.37
C GLN A 689 -12.84 -25.57 -2.52
N ARG A 690 -12.07 -24.66 -3.11
CA ARG A 690 -11.06 -25.05 -4.11
C ARG A 690 -10.05 -26.00 -3.44
N PRO A 691 -9.79 -27.19 -3.98
CA PRO A 691 -8.83 -28.11 -3.38
C PRO A 691 -7.42 -27.47 -3.35
N SER A 692 -6.61 -27.77 -2.33
CA SER A 692 -5.22 -27.29 -2.27
C SER A 692 -4.44 -27.69 -3.52
N PRO A 693 -3.36 -26.97 -3.89
CA PRO A 693 -2.49 -27.37 -4.98
C PRO A 693 -2.02 -28.83 -4.87
N GLU A 694 -1.71 -29.33 -3.66
CA GLU A 694 -1.33 -30.73 -3.48
C GLU A 694 -2.50 -31.68 -3.75
N MET A 695 -3.70 -31.35 -3.27
CA MET A 695 -4.90 -32.16 -3.50
C MET A 695 -5.30 -32.18 -4.98
N GLN A 696 -5.14 -31.06 -5.70
CA GLN A 696 -5.36 -31.00 -7.14
C GLN A 696 -4.34 -31.88 -7.89
N ALA A 697 -3.05 -31.79 -7.54
CA ALA A 697 -2.01 -32.63 -8.12
C ALA A 697 -2.26 -34.12 -7.85
N LYS A 698 -2.68 -34.47 -6.63
CA LYS A 698 -3.06 -35.84 -6.27
C LYS A 698 -4.24 -36.34 -7.09
N ASN A 699 -5.32 -35.57 -7.20
CA ASN A 699 -6.48 -35.92 -8.02
C ASN A 699 -6.13 -36.11 -9.51
N MET A 700 -5.21 -35.30 -10.04
CA MET A 700 -4.71 -35.44 -11.42
C MET A 700 -3.88 -36.72 -11.59
N ARG A 701 -3.03 -37.05 -10.63
CA ARG A 701 -2.25 -38.31 -10.60
C ARG A 701 -3.15 -39.54 -10.50
N ASP A 702 -4.14 -39.52 -9.60
CA ASP A 702 -5.10 -40.62 -9.43
C ASP A 702 -5.88 -40.90 -10.73
N LYS A 703 -6.30 -39.84 -11.43
CA LYS A 703 -6.95 -39.96 -12.75
C LYS A 703 -6.02 -40.53 -13.83
N ALA A 704 -4.75 -40.18 -13.77
CA ALA A 704 -3.73 -40.62 -14.72
C ALA A 704 -3.22 -42.04 -14.46
N TRP A 705 -3.34 -42.52 -13.22
CA TRP A 705 -2.79 -43.79 -12.76
C TRP A 705 -3.25 -45.00 -13.60
N LYS A 706 -4.51 -45.00 -14.01
CA LYS A 706 -5.10 -46.05 -14.86
C LYS A 706 -4.49 -46.16 -16.26
N TYR A 707 -3.66 -45.21 -16.67
CA TYR A 707 -2.97 -45.20 -17.98
C TYR A 707 -1.53 -45.72 -17.89
N LEU A 708 -1.03 -46.08 -16.71
CA LEU A 708 0.22 -46.81 -16.56
C LEU A 708 0.05 -48.26 -17.05
N ALA A 709 1.16 -48.86 -17.47
CA ALA A 709 1.19 -50.28 -17.82
C ALA A 709 0.79 -51.12 -16.59
N PRO A 710 0.12 -52.28 -16.77
CA PRO A 710 -0.37 -53.08 -15.64
C PRO A 710 0.70 -53.43 -14.61
N GLU A 711 1.96 -53.56 -15.03
CA GLU A 711 3.09 -53.89 -14.18
C GLU A 711 3.56 -52.71 -13.30
N ASP A 712 3.15 -51.49 -13.64
CA ASP A 712 3.51 -50.25 -12.96
C ASP A 712 2.36 -49.64 -12.14
N GLN A 713 1.12 -50.12 -12.29
CA GLN A 713 -0.06 -49.60 -11.58
C GLN A 713 -0.03 -49.84 -10.06
N ASN A 714 0.80 -50.79 -9.58
CA ASN A 714 0.93 -51.10 -8.16
C ASN A 714 2.22 -50.54 -7.53
N LYS A 715 3.00 -49.76 -8.28
CA LYS A 715 4.26 -49.15 -7.80
C LYS A 715 3.99 -47.76 -7.27
N ASP A 716 4.76 -47.29 -6.30
CA ASP A 716 4.68 -45.88 -5.91
C ASP A 716 5.20 -44.97 -7.05
N PHE A 717 4.81 -43.71 -7.04
CA PHE A 717 5.21 -42.72 -8.05
C PHE A 717 6.75 -42.63 -8.17
N GLU A 718 7.44 -42.68 -7.02
CA GLU A 718 8.91 -42.63 -6.94
C GLU A 718 9.58 -43.91 -7.45
N ASP A 719 8.85 -45.02 -7.52
CA ASP A 719 9.33 -46.33 -7.98
C ASP A 719 9.15 -46.54 -9.49
N LEU A 720 8.61 -45.55 -10.21
CA LEU A 720 8.40 -45.61 -11.65
C LEU A 720 9.75 -45.55 -12.41
N SER A 721 10.28 -46.73 -12.73
CA SER A 721 11.49 -46.89 -13.53
C SER A 721 11.18 -47.20 -15.00
N PRO A 722 11.96 -46.67 -15.96
CA PRO A 722 13.08 -45.73 -15.81
C PRO A 722 12.61 -44.30 -15.48
N PHE A 723 13.52 -43.43 -15.03
CA PHE A 723 13.26 -42.02 -14.71
C PHE A 723 12.45 -41.26 -15.78
N ALA A 724 12.68 -41.57 -17.07
CA ALA A 724 11.90 -41.02 -18.17
C ALA A 724 10.40 -41.36 -18.09
N LYS A 725 10.04 -42.57 -17.62
CA LYS A 725 8.66 -43.01 -17.42
C LYS A 725 7.98 -42.23 -16.29
N MET A 726 8.67 -42.05 -15.16
CA MET A 726 8.20 -41.19 -14.05
C MET A 726 7.88 -39.77 -14.54
N HIS A 727 8.81 -39.15 -15.28
CA HIS A 727 8.60 -37.82 -15.84
C HIS A 727 7.49 -37.75 -16.89
N CYS A 728 7.40 -38.75 -17.77
CA CYS A 728 6.30 -38.85 -18.74
C CYS A 728 4.96 -39.00 -18.04
N PHE A 729 4.89 -39.78 -16.96
CA PHE A 729 3.69 -39.94 -16.15
C PHE A 729 3.32 -38.65 -15.42
N ALA A 730 4.29 -37.95 -14.82
CA ALA A 730 4.07 -36.65 -14.20
C ALA A 730 3.53 -35.62 -15.23
N PHE A 731 4.16 -35.54 -16.40
CA PHE A 731 3.69 -34.70 -17.51
C PHE A 731 2.28 -35.09 -17.99
N TYR A 732 2.02 -36.40 -18.13
CA TYR A 732 0.71 -36.90 -18.52
C TYR A 732 -0.37 -36.58 -17.47
N SER A 733 -0.04 -36.68 -16.18
CA SER A 733 -0.96 -36.35 -15.09
C SER A 733 -1.41 -34.89 -15.11
N ILE A 734 -0.49 -33.97 -15.39
CA ILE A 734 -0.78 -32.53 -15.55
C ILE A 734 -1.58 -32.28 -16.83
N THR A 735 -1.34 -33.07 -17.88
CA THR A 735 -2.00 -32.87 -19.18
C THR A 735 -3.35 -33.58 -19.32
N ILE A 736 -3.72 -34.48 -18.40
CA ILE A 736 -4.95 -35.28 -18.55
C ILE A 736 -6.22 -34.42 -18.52
N GLU A 737 -6.20 -33.29 -17.82
CA GLU A 737 -7.29 -32.31 -17.84
C GLU A 737 -7.20 -31.34 -19.03
N SER A 738 -6.00 -31.12 -19.59
CA SER A 738 -5.83 -30.31 -20.80
C SER A 738 -6.04 -31.10 -22.10
N ALA A 739 -5.96 -32.44 -22.10
CA ALA A 739 -6.28 -33.27 -23.25
C ALA A 739 -7.79 -33.27 -23.58
N ARG A 740 -8.66 -33.04 -22.58
CA ARG A 740 -10.08 -32.72 -22.81
C ARG A 740 -10.30 -31.32 -23.43
N ARG A 741 -9.28 -30.46 -23.48
CA ARG A 741 -9.35 -29.12 -24.11
C ARG A 741 -9.20 -29.14 -25.63
N ARG A 742 -8.89 -30.27 -26.30
CA ARG A 742 -8.64 -30.33 -27.76
C ARG A 742 -9.68 -31.05 -28.62
N CYS A 743 -10.85 -31.40 -28.12
CA CYS A 743 -11.91 -32.01 -28.96
C CYS A 743 -13.04 -31.07 -29.40
N LEU A 744 -12.96 -29.75 -29.18
CA LEU A 744 -13.99 -28.82 -29.68
C LEU A 744 -13.32 -27.54 -30.18
N GLY A 745 -13.01 -27.49 -31.48
CA GLY A 745 -12.54 -26.24 -32.11
C GLY A 745 -11.84 -26.33 -33.46
N VAL A 746 -11.61 -27.51 -34.04
CA VAL A 746 -11.10 -27.61 -35.43
C VAL A 746 -11.91 -28.67 -36.17
N GLY A 747 -12.91 -28.22 -36.92
CA GLY A 747 -13.78 -29.10 -37.70
C GLY A 747 -15.00 -28.36 -38.21
N SER A 748 -14.78 -27.47 -39.19
CA SER A 748 -15.70 -27.15 -40.30
C SER A 748 -15.57 -25.70 -40.74
N LEU A 749 -14.50 -25.41 -41.48
CA LEU A 749 -14.49 -24.39 -42.53
C LEU A 749 -13.54 -24.92 -43.60
N TYR A 750 -14.08 -25.65 -44.57
CA TYR A 750 -13.69 -25.70 -45.99
C TYR A 750 -14.42 -26.89 -46.64
N LEU A 751 -15.55 -26.59 -47.28
CA LEU A 751 -16.05 -27.18 -48.53
C LEU A 751 -17.36 -26.43 -48.86
N GLY A 752 -17.29 -25.57 -49.89
CA GLY A 752 -18.35 -24.68 -50.34
C GLY A 752 -17.79 -23.33 -50.72
#